data_AF-A0A7W7DLX0-F1
#
_entry.id   AF-A0A7W7DLX0-F1
#
_cell.length_a   1.000
_cell.length_b   1.000
_cell.length_c   1.000
_cell.angle_alpha   90.00
_cell.angle_beta   90.00
_cell.angle_gamma   90.00
#
_symmetry.space_group_name_H-M   'P 1'
#
loop_
_entity.id
_entity.type
_entity.pdbx_description
1 polymer ?
#
loop_
_entity_poly.entity_id
_entity_poly.type
_entity_poly.pdbx_seq_one_letter_code
_entity_poly.pdbx_strand_id
1 'polypeptide(L)'
;MATITANPPRVGLPGLLKHRAVHKLLLLALAAAILVPLANARWASGTWPSALTVDFSEPLAKASDWIIDNRDSHPLFLYFFGHVSNVVVIAVRAVYLTLLAVGWAGVTALGALVAWRVAGVKLALGTAAAFLACGLLGMWVPTMQTLALMVVAVLASVVVGVLLGLAAGLSDRMDRVLRPVLDTMQVLPAFAYLLPVVLVFGIGVPAAVLATVVYAAPPMARLTSLGLRGADKEVLEAVESLGSTARQRLLTARIPLARKELLLGLNQTIMMALSMAVIAAVIGAGGLGDRVYQALASVDVGAALAAGIPIVLLAVVLDRVTCAAGEKLGAEPEPHSGRGWLLALAGVVAVAVAGRLAGRLDWPDSWVVAIAEPVNRAVDWMTAHLYSGVPVIGGTADWAGHFTTWVLDPMRDGLQALPWWAVLLIVAALAWVIGTWRTALTAVLAMAAIGVLGVWKPSLDTLSQVLAAVAVTLVVGFAVGIAAARSDRLERALRPVLDVFQTMPQFVYLIPVVALFGVGRAPAVAAAIVYALPAVVRITTQGLRQVDPAALESSSSLGATSWQQLKQVQLPLARPALLLAVNQGLVLVLAVVVIGGLVGGGALGYDVVFGLAQGDLATGLVAGGAIVCLGLMLDRVTQPTERRAKKGA
;
A
#
# COMPACT_ATOMS: atom_id res chain seq x y z
N MET A 1 -38.59 -27.36 -64.18
CA MET A 1 -38.92 -25.94 -63.88
C MET A 1 -39.49 -25.89 -62.47
N ALA A 2 -38.67 -25.53 -61.49
CA ALA A 2 -39.10 -25.28 -60.11
C ALA A 2 -38.43 -23.98 -59.67
N THR A 3 -39.27 -23.00 -59.37
CA THR A 3 -38.96 -21.60 -59.08
C THR A 3 -38.28 -21.47 -57.72
N ILE A 4 -37.07 -20.90 -57.71
CA ILE A 4 -36.37 -20.45 -56.50
C ILE A 4 -36.96 -19.09 -56.12
N THR A 5 -37.72 -19.05 -55.03
CA THR A 5 -38.17 -17.80 -54.42
C THR A 5 -37.06 -17.26 -53.51
N ALA A 6 -36.49 -16.13 -53.88
CA ALA A 6 -35.56 -15.38 -53.04
C ALA A 6 -36.33 -14.72 -51.87
N ASN A 7 -35.88 -14.96 -50.63
CA ASN A 7 -36.38 -14.24 -49.46
C ASN A 7 -35.94 -12.76 -49.51
N PRO A 8 -36.80 -11.81 -49.13
CA PRO A 8 -36.43 -10.39 -49.11
C PRO A 8 -35.42 -10.09 -47.99
N PRO A 9 -34.57 -9.06 -48.16
CA PRO A 9 -33.59 -8.70 -47.15
C PRO A 9 -34.31 -8.21 -45.89
N ARG A 10 -34.10 -8.91 -44.77
CA ARG A 10 -34.50 -8.42 -43.45
C ARG A 10 -33.76 -7.12 -43.19
N VAL A 11 -34.49 -6.01 -43.08
CA VAL A 11 -33.97 -4.72 -42.60
C VAL A 11 -33.49 -4.95 -41.16
N GLY A 12 -32.19 -5.22 -41.03
CA GLY A 12 -31.54 -5.37 -39.73
C GLY A 12 -31.54 -4.01 -39.03
N LEU A 13 -32.04 -3.98 -37.80
CA LEU A 13 -31.82 -2.87 -36.87
C LEU A 13 -30.34 -2.44 -36.88
N PRO A 14 -30.04 -1.14 -36.83
CA PRO A 14 -28.70 -0.62 -37.05
C PRO A 14 -27.67 -1.28 -36.12
N GLY A 15 -26.54 -1.70 -36.69
CA GLY A 15 -25.51 -2.53 -36.04
C GLY A 15 -24.93 -1.99 -34.71
N LEU A 16 -25.22 -0.74 -34.37
CA LEU A 16 -24.93 -0.12 -33.06
C LEU A 16 -25.61 -0.84 -31.89
N LEU A 17 -26.80 -1.43 -32.08
CA LEU A 17 -27.55 -2.13 -31.01
C LEU A 17 -26.97 -3.51 -30.64
N LYS A 18 -25.99 -4.03 -31.41
CA LYS A 18 -25.32 -5.30 -31.08
C LYS A 18 -24.17 -5.14 -30.08
N HIS A 19 -23.73 -3.91 -29.80
CA HIS A 19 -22.72 -3.69 -28.76
C HIS A 19 -23.35 -3.86 -27.37
N ARG A 20 -22.87 -4.85 -26.63
CA ARG A 20 -23.34 -5.18 -25.27
C ARG A 20 -23.33 -4.00 -24.30
N ALA A 21 -22.43 -3.04 -24.51
CA ALA A 21 -22.37 -1.79 -23.75
C ALA A 21 -23.58 -0.88 -24.04
N VAL A 22 -23.98 -0.76 -25.32
CA VAL A 22 -25.14 0.02 -25.74
C VAL A 22 -26.43 -0.56 -25.16
N HIS A 23 -26.55 -1.90 -25.12
CA HIS A 23 -27.71 -2.56 -24.48
C HIS A 23 -27.77 -2.29 -22.97
N LYS A 24 -26.63 -2.36 -22.25
CA LYS A 24 -26.59 -2.00 -20.82
C LYS A 24 -26.97 -0.53 -20.59
N LEU A 25 -26.48 0.38 -21.42
CA LEU A 25 -26.80 1.81 -21.32
C LEU A 25 -28.28 2.09 -21.58
N LEU A 26 -28.90 1.41 -22.55
CA LEU A 26 -30.35 1.52 -22.80
C LEU A 26 -31.18 0.97 -21.62
N LEU A 27 -30.79 -0.16 -21.06
CA LEU A 27 -31.44 -0.71 -19.86
C LEU A 27 -31.30 0.23 -18.65
N LEU A 28 -30.13 0.85 -18.48
CA LEU A 28 -29.90 1.85 -17.44
C LEU A 28 -30.74 3.11 -17.65
N ALA A 29 -30.86 3.60 -18.88
CA ALA A 29 -31.72 4.74 -19.20
C ALA A 29 -33.20 4.43 -18.89
N LEU A 30 -33.68 3.24 -19.24
CA LEU A 30 -35.04 2.79 -18.95
C LEU A 30 -35.28 2.60 -17.44
N ALA A 31 -34.32 1.99 -16.74
CA ALA A 31 -34.38 1.84 -15.28
C ALA A 31 -34.35 3.20 -14.57
N ALA A 32 -33.51 4.13 -15.00
CA ALA A 32 -33.44 5.48 -14.46
C ALA A 32 -34.75 6.25 -14.68
N ALA A 33 -35.36 6.14 -15.87
CA ALA A 33 -36.64 6.79 -16.17
C ALA A 33 -37.79 6.36 -15.24
N ILE A 34 -37.70 5.17 -14.63
CA ILE A 34 -38.71 4.64 -13.70
C ILE A 34 -38.28 4.89 -12.24
N LEU A 35 -37.03 4.59 -11.90
CA LEU A 35 -36.54 4.63 -10.52
C LEU A 35 -36.33 6.05 -10.01
N VAL A 36 -35.88 6.97 -10.86
CA VAL A 36 -35.60 8.37 -10.47
C VAL A 36 -36.88 9.11 -10.04
N PRO A 37 -37.98 9.11 -10.83
CA PRO A 37 -39.22 9.79 -10.42
C PRO A 37 -39.83 9.16 -9.16
N LEU A 38 -39.80 7.83 -9.06
CA LEU A 38 -40.39 7.09 -7.96
C LEU A 38 -39.62 7.28 -6.66
N ALA A 39 -38.29 7.27 -6.71
CA ALA A 39 -37.45 7.57 -5.57
C ALA A 39 -37.57 9.04 -5.14
N ASN A 40 -37.60 9.98 -6.09
CA ASN A 40 -37.77 11.41 -5.79
C ASN A 40 -39.12 11.70 -5.12
N ALA A 41 -40.19 11.01 -5.52
CA ALA A 41 -41.51 11.14 -4.90
C ALA A 41 -41.58 10.57 -3.46
N ARG A 42 -40.70 9.62 -3.10
CA ARG A 42 -40.69 8.96 -1.78
C ARG A 42 -39.62 9.52 -0.83
N TRP A 43 -38.49 9.96 -1.36
CA TRP A 43 -37.32 10.38 -0.61
C TRP A 43 -36.70 11.61 -1.28
N ALA A 44 -37.29 12.77 -1.02
CA ALA A 44 -36.79 14.06 -1.49
C ALA A 44 -35.57 14.58 -0.69
N SER A 45 -35.16 13.88 0.39
CA SER A 45 -34.02 14.30 1.21
C SER A 45 -32.68 14.02 0.50
N GLY A 46 -31.82 15.04 0.43
CA GLY A 46 -30.46 14.92 -0.09
C GLY A 46 -29.56 14.00 0.73
N THR A 47 -29.87 13.82 2.02
CA THR A 47 -29.05 13.09 2.99
C THR A 47 -29.57 11.68 3.26
N TRP A 48 -28.66 10.82 3.71
CA TRP A 48 -29.00 9.47 4.14
C TRP A 48 -30.06 9.49 5.25
N PRO A 49 -31.12 8.69 5.19
CA PRO A 49 -32.17 8.69 6.20
C PRO A 49 -31.66 8.20 7.57
N SER A 50 -31.89 8.97 8.63
CA SER A 50 -31.52 8.56 10.01
C SER A 50 -32.24 7.29 10.48
N ALA A 51 -33.41 6.97 9.93
CA ALA A 51 -34.09 5.71 10.21
C ALA A 51 -33.32 4.46 9.69
N LEU A 52 -32.41 4.64 8.74
CA LEU A 52 -31.55 3.58 8.18
C LEU A 52 -30.13 3.60 8.76
N THR A 53 -29.81 4.55 9.62
CA THR A 53 -28.52 4.57 10.32
C THR A 53 -28.57 3.62 11.51
N VAL A 54 -27.53 2.83 11.67
CA VAL A 54 -27.32 1.99 12.85
C VAL A 54 -26.23 2.64 13.67
N ASP A 55 -26.55 2.98 14.92
CA ASP A 55 -25.58 3.57 15.82
C ASP A 55 -24.63 2.49 16.37
N PHE A 56 -23.43 2.45 15.81
CA PHE A 56 -22.35 1.59 16.30
C PHE A 56 -21.53 2.26 17.42
N SER A 57 -21.76 3.54 17.73
CA SER A 57 -20.98 4.24 18.73
C SER A 57 -21.19 3.67 20.13
N GLU A 58 -22.44 3.40 20.52
CA GLU A 58 -22.75 2.86 21.85
C GLU A 58 -22.18 1.44 22.06
N PRO A 59 -22.35 0.45 21.15
CA PRO A 59 -21.72 -0.87 21.30
C PRO A 59 -20.19 -0.81 21.34
N LEU A 60 -19.58 0.05 20.50
CA LEU A 60 -18.12 0.18 20.45
C LEU A 60 -17.57 0.91 21.67
N ALA A 61 -18.27 1.93 22.17
CA ALA A 61 -17.93 2.61 23.41
C ALA A 61 -17.98 1.63 24.59
N LYS A 62 -19.07 0.87 24.73
CA LYS A 62 -19.17 -0.19 25.77
C LYS A 62 -18.06 -1.22 25.66
N ALA A 63 -17.67 -1.62 24.45
CA ALA A 63 -16.57 -2.54 24.24
C ALA A 63 -15.22 -1.91 24.64
N SER A 64 -15.01 -0.64 24.30
CA SER A 64 -13.80 0.11 24.68
C SER A 64 -13.70 0.27 26.20
N ASP A 65 -14.78 0.70 26.85
CA ASP A 65 -14.86 0.88 28.30
C ASP A 65 -14.60 -0.44 29.01
N TRP A 66 -15.21 -1.54 28.54
CA TRP A 66 -14.93 -2.88 29.09
C TRP A 66 -13.46 -3.26 28.96
N ILE A 67 -12.83 -3.02 27.80
CA ILE A 67 -11.39 -3.31 27.62
C ILE A 67 -10.57 -2.50 28.63
N ILE A 68 -10.84 -1.20 28.76
CA ILE A 68 -10.08 -0.30 29.64
C ILE A 68 -10.25 -0.71 31.10
N ASP A 69 -11.48 -0.93 31.57
CA ASP A 69 -11.80 -1.29 32.95
C ASP A 69 -11.22 -2.66 33.35
N ASN A 70 -11.11 -3.58 32.39
CA ASN A 70 -10.63 -4.94 32.63
C ASN A 70 -9.16 -5.17 32.31
N ARG A 71 -8.46 -4.22 31.67
CA ARG A 71 -7.07 -4.41 31.21
C ARG A 71 -6.11 -4.79 32.33
N ASP A 72 -6.26 -4.18 33.50
CA ASP A 72 -5.31 -4.33 34.60
C ASP A 72 -5.77 -5.36 35.66
N SER A 73 -6.95 -5.96 35.49
CA SER A 73 -7.57 -6.84 36.50
C SER A 73 -7.99 -8.20 35.96
N HIS A 74 -8.39 -8.29 34.68
CA HIS A 74 -9.01 -9.49 34.14
C HIS A 74 -7.95 -10.54 33.73
N PRO A 75 -8.16 -11.84 34.03
CA PRO A 75 -7.17 -12.89 33.78
C PRO A 75 -6.70 -13.00 32.32
N LEU A 76 -7.58 -12.73 31.35
CA LEU A 76 -7.22 -12.71 29.92
C LEU A 76 -6.12 -11.66 29.64
N PHE A 77 -6.23 -10.47 30.20
CA PHE A 77 -5.24 -9.41 29.97
C PHE A 77 -3.95 -9.68 30.74
N LEU A 78 -4.03 -10.15 31.99
CA LEU A 78 -2.85 -10.41 32.80
C LEU A 78 -2.05 -11.64 32.31
N TYR A 79 -2.73 -12.75 32.04
CA TYR A 79 -2.08 -14.04 31.78
C TYR A 79 -1.93 -14.37 30.29
N PHE A 80 -2.79 -13.86 29.41
CA PHE A 80 -2.64 -14.08 27.97
C PHE A 80 -1.98 -12.87 27.29
N PHE A 81 -2.67 -11.72 27.23
CA PHE A 81 -2.15 -10.55 26.53
C PHE A 81 -0.90 -9.96 27.19
N GLY A 82 -0.79 -10.03 28.52
CA GLY A 82 0.36 -9.59 29.29
C GLY A 82 1.60 -10.43 28.99
N HIS A 83 1.46 -11.75 28.87
CA HIS A 83 2.58 -12.62 28.49
C HIS A 83 3.01 -12.39 27.05
N VAL A 84 2.06 -12.21 26.12
CA VAL A 84 2.38 -11.82 24.73
C VAL A 84 3.15 -10.49 24.72
N SER A 85 2.68 -9.49 25.47
CA SER A 85 3.34 -8.19 25.59
C SER A 85 4.75 -8.33 26.16
N ASN A 86 4.93 -9.08 27.24
CA ASN A 86 6.23 -9.30 27.87
C ASN A 86 7.21 -9.99 26.93
N VAL A 87 6.76 -11.03 26.20
CA VAL A 87 7.60 -11.72 25.21
C VAL A 87 8.04 -10.74 24.11
N VAL A 88 7.13 -9.91 23.61
CA VAL A 88 7.44 -8.90 22.60
C VAL A 88 8.44 -7.87 23.13
N VAL A 89 8.21 -7.30 24.32
CA VAL A 89 9.13 -6.32 24.94
C VAL A 89 10.50 -6.94 25.15
N ILE A 90 10.58 -8.14 25.73
CA ILE A 90 11.84 -8.84 25.99
C ILE A 90 12.56 -9.12 24.67
N ALA A 91 11.86 -9.62 23.65
CA ALA A 91 12.46 -9.91 22.35
C ALA A 91 13.01 -8.65 21.68
N VAL A 92 12.22 -7.58 21.58
CA VAL A 92 12.66 -6.33 20.94
C VAL A 92 13.81 -5.69 21.73
N ARG A 93 13.69 -5.65 23.06
CA ARG A 93 14.75 -5.11 23.92
C ARG A 93 16.03 -5.95 23.83
N ALA A 94 15.93 -7.27 23.77
CA ALA A 94 17.09 -8.14 23.62
C ALA A 94 17.81 -7.89 22.29
N VAL A 95 17.07 -7.79 21.17
CA VAL A 95 17.65 -7.45 19.87
C VAL A 95 18.29 -6.06 19.91
N TYR A 96 17.57 -5.06 20.44
CA TYR A 96 18.07 -3.68 20.54
C TYR A 96 19.35 -3.57 21.36
N LEU A 97 19.38 -4.16 22.56
CA LEU A 97 20.56 -4.16 23.42
C LEU A 97 21.71 -4.94 22.79
N THR A 98 21.43 -6.01 22.05
CA THR A 98 22.46 -6.74 21.31
C THR A 98 23.07 -5.88 20.21
N LEU A 99 22.25 -5.17 19.43
CA LEU A 99 22.73 -4.25 18.39
C LEU A 99 23.61 -3.14 19.00
N LEU A 100 23.21 -2.55 20.13
CA LEU A 100 24.03 -1.54 20.81
C LEU A 100 25.32 -2.13 21.40
N ALA A 101 25.26 -3.33 21.99
CA ALA A 101 26.43 -3.98 22.58
C ALA A 101 27.50 -4.36 21.53
N VAL A 102 27.08 -4.63 20.29
CA VAL A 102 27.95 -4.86 19.14
C VAL A 102 28.60 -3.56 18.65
N GLY A 103 27.98 -2.40 18.92
CA GLY A 103 28.47 -1.08 18.54
C GLY A 103 28.32 -0.79 17.03
N TRP A 104 28.49 0.47 16.64
CA TRP A 104 28.23 0.88 15.26
C TRP A 104 29.09 0.14 14.23
N ALA A 105 30.39 0.02 14.51
CA ALA A 105 31.33 -0.66 13.60
C ALA A 105 30.99 -2.14 13.44
N GLY A 106 30.61 -2.81 14.53
CA GLY A 106 30.24 -4.23 14.51
C GLY A 106 28.93 -4.47 13.76
N VAL A 107 27.91 -3.63 13.96
CA VAL A 107 26.62 -3.76 13.25
C VAL A 107 26.80 -3.48 11.76
N THR A 108 27.56 -2.44 11.39
CA THR A 108 27.88 -2.15 9.98
C THR A 108 28.65 -3.30 9.35
N ALA A 109 29.65 -3.86 10.04
CA ALA A 109 30.41 -5.01 9.56
C ALA A 109 29.54 -6.27 9.41
N LEU A 110 28.63 -6.52 10.36
CA LEU A 110 27.69 -7.63 10.29
C LEU A 110 26.74 -7.51 9.10
N GLY A 111 26.12 -6.33 8.93
CA GLY A 111 25.24 -6.06 7.79
C GLY A 111 25.96 -6.21 6.45
N ALA A 112 27.16 -5.64 6.33
CA ALA A 112 27.99 -5.76 5.13
C ALA A 112 28.40 -7.21 4.87
N LEU A 113 28.72 -7.99 5.91
CA LEU A 113 29.07 -9.40 5.78
C LEU A 113 27.89 -10.21 5.22
N VAL A 114 26.68 -10.02 5.77
CA VAL A 114 25.47 -10.69 5.29
C VAL A 114 25.22 -10.35 3.82
N ALA A 115 25.27 -9.05 3.47
CA ALA A 115 25.11 -8.60 2.10
C ALA A 115 26.19 -9.15 1.15
N TRP A 116 27.45 -9.22 1.58
CA TRP A 116 28.55 -9.79 0.78
C TRP A 116 28.30 -11.24 0.41
N ARG A 117 27.81 -12.04 1.36
CA ARG A 117 27.53 -13.46 1.11
C ARG A 117 26.32 -13.68 0.24
N VAL A 118 25.28 -12.89 0.46
CA VAL A 118 24.03 -13.05 -0.29
C VAL A 118 24.14 -12.49 -1.70
N ALA A 119 24.78 -11.34 -1.90
CA ALA A 119 24.71 -10.62 -3.18
C ALA A 119 26.07 -10.12 -3.72
N GLY A 120 27.17 -10.41 -3.02
CA GLY A 120 28.51 -10.00 -3.42
C GLY A 120 28.94 -8.62 -2.92
N VAL A 121 30.15 -8.21 -3.31
CA VAL A 121 30.86 -7.04 -2.75
C VAL A 121 30.12 -5.73 -2.98
N LYS A 122 29.48 -5.56 -4.14
CA LYS A 122 28.77 -4.31 -4.46
C LYS A 122 27.65 -4.02 -3.46
N LEU A 123 26.85 -5.03 -3.11
CA LEU A 123 25.79 -4.86 -2.11
C LEU A 123 26.36 -4.70 -0.71
N ALA A 124 27.45 -5.41 -0.37
CA ALA A 124 28.13 -5.24 0.91
C ALA A 124 28.58 -3.80 1.16
N LEU A 125 29.22 -3.18 0.14
CA LEU A 125 29.63 -1.78 0.19
C LEU A 125 28.42 -0.84 0.28
N GLY A 126 27.36 -1.13 -0.48
CA GLY A 126 26.10 -0.38 -0.40
C GLY A 126 25.47 -0.44 0.99
N THR A 127 25.43 -1.61 1.61
CA THR A 127 24.94 -1.82 2.97
C THR A 127 25.80 -1.10 4.00
N ALA A 128 27.13 -1.19 3.88
CA ALA A 128 28.04 -0.46 4.76
C ALA A 128 27.82 1.06 4.65
N ALA A 129 27.75 1.57 3.42
CA ALA A 129 27.50 2.98 3.15
C ALA A 129 26.13 3.44 3.69
N ALA A 130 25.10 2.62 3.58
CA ALA A 130 23.77 2.91 4.13
C ALA A 130 23.81 3.06 5.66
N PHE A 131 24.42 2.12 6.38
CA PHE A 131 24.55 2.21 7.84
C PHE A 131 25.41 3.40 8.27
N LEU A 132 26.52 3.67 7.57
CA LEU A 132 27.35 4.84 7.83
C LEU A 132 26.57 6.14 7.59
N ALA A 133 25.77 6.22 6.53
CA ALA A 133 24.91 7.37 6.27
C ALA A 133 23.87 7.57 7.38
N CYS A 134 23.26 6.50 7.91
CA CYS A 134 22.36 6.60 9.07
C CYS A 134 23.07 7.21 10.31
N GLY A 135 24.33 6.82 10.53
CA GLY A 135 25.16 7.40 11.59
C GLY A 135 25.51 8.86 11.34
N LEU A 136 26.01 9.18 10.14
CA LEU A 136 26.36 10.54 9.72
C LEU A 136 25.18 11.51 9.86
N LEU A 137 23.94 11.04 9.70
CA LEU A 137 22.74 11.86 9.88
C LEU A 137 22.30 12.02 11.36
N GLY A 138 23.07 11.50 12.33
CA GLY A 138 22.71 11.52 13.74
C GLY A 138 21.56 10.57 14.10
N MET A 139 21.25 9.60 13.21
CA MET A 139 20.09 8.73 13.33
C MET A 139 20.46 7.28 13.67
N TRP A 140 21.65 7.05 14.21
CA TRP A 140 22.11 5.71 14.58
C TRP A 140 21.18 5.01 15.58
N VAL A 141 20.90 5.65 16.72
CA VAL A 141 20.05 5.08 17.78
C VAL A 141 18.61 4.84 17.30
N PRO A 142 17.93 5.82 16.67
CA PRO A 142 16.62 5.59 16.05
C PRO A 142 16.62 4.44 15.03
N THR A 143 17.69 4.31 14.24
CA THR A 143 17.84 3.22 13.25
C THR A 143 17.95 1.86 13.93
N MET A 144 18.71 1.74 15.02
CA MET A 144 18.81 0.48 15.79
C MET A 144 17.48 0.11 16.45
N GLN A 145 16.72 1.07 16.96
CA GLN A 145 15.38 0.84 17.52
C GLN A 145 14.42 0.31 16.45
N THR A 146 14.37 0.97 15.28
CA THR A 146 13.54 0.51 14.17
C THR A 146 13.98 -0.86 13.67
N LEU A 147 15.29 -1.11 13.53
CA LEU A 147 15.80 -2.43 13.12
C LEU A 147 15.43 -3.53 14.12
N ALA A 148 15.51 -3.26 15.43
CA ALA A 148 15.13 -4.22 16.46
C ALA A 148 13.65 -4.57 16.43
N LEU A 149 12.78 -3.55 16.31
CA LEU A 149 11.34 -3.74 16.15
C LEU A 149 11.04 -4.55 14.88
N MET A 150 11.70 -4.21 13.77
CA MET A 150 11.55 -4.89 12.50
C MET A 150 11.92 -6.37 12.55
N VAL A 151 13.04 -6.72 13.17
CA VAL A 151 13.46 -8.13 13.30
C VAL A 151 12.37 -8.95 13.99
N VAL A 152 11.85 -8.48 15.12
CA VAL A 152 10.82 -9.21 15.88
C VAL A 152 9.49 -9.24 15.13
N ALA A 153 9.05 -8.10 14.59
CA ALA A 153 7.78 -8.00 13.88
C ALA A 153 7.75 -8.82 12.59
N VAL A 154 8.83 -8.81 11.80
CA VAL A 154 8.94 -9.63 10.59
C VAL A 154 8.94 -11.11 10.94
N LEU A 155 9.73 -11.53 11.95
CA LEU A 155 9.75 -12.93 12.36
C LEU A 155 8.36 -13.42 12.79
N ALA A 156 7.66 -12.63 13.63
CA ALA A 156 6.30 -12.95 14.05
C ALA A 156 5.31 -12.97 12.85
N SER A 157 5.42 -12.01 11.93
CA SER A 157 4.58 -11.92 10.73
C SER A 157 4.78 -13.10 9.78
N VAL A 158 6.04 -13.54 9.60
CA VAL A 158 6.38 -14.69 8.77
C VAL A 158 5.84 -15.96 9.40
N VAL A 159 5.99 -16.15 10.72
CA VAL A 159 5.43 -17.32 11.41
C VAL A 159 3.92 -17.37 11.26
N VAL A 160 3.21 -16.29 11.58
CA VAL A 160 1.74 -16.22 11.46
C VAL A 160 1.31 -16.41 10.00
N GLY A 161 1.97 -15.70 9.07
CA GLY A 161 1.68 -15.76 7.64
C GLY A 161 1.89 -17.15 7.05
N VAL A 162 3.00 -17.82 7.35
CA VAL A 162 3.26 -19.20 6.89
C VAL A 162 2.22 -20.16 7.45
N LEU A 163 1.83 -20.03 8.72
CA LEU A 163 0.81 -20.91 9.32
C LEU A 163 -0.56 -20.74 8.65
N LEU A 164 -1.01 -19.50 8.46
CA LEU A 164 -2.26 -19.20 7.75
C LEU A 164 -2.19 -19.64 6.29
N GLY A 165 -1.05 -19.41 5.63
CA GLY A 165 -0.81 -19.78 4.25
C GLY A 165 -0.72 -21.28 4.02
N LEU A 166 -0.16 -22.04 4.95
CA LEU A 166 -0.15 -23.50 4.94
C LEU A 166 -1.58 -24.04 5.10
N ALA A 167 -2.35 -23.47 6.03
CA ALA A 167 -3.74 -23.86 6.24
C ALA A 167 -4.60 -23.60 4.99
N ALA A 168 -4.46 -22.44 4.35
CA ALA A 168 -5.13 -22.11 3.08
C ALA A 168 -4.60 -22.94 1.89
N GLY A 169 -3.29 -23.16 1.81
CA GLY A 169 -2.65 -23.90 0.72
C GLY A 169 -3.01 -25.39 0.70
N LEU A 170 -3.24 -25.97 1.87
CA LEU A 170 -3.60 -27.39 2.01
C LEU A 170 -5.11 -27.67 1.96
N SER A 171 -5.97 -26.66 2.17
CA SER A 171 -7.44 -26.86 2.24
C SER A 171 -8.23 -25.79 1.49
N ASP A 172 -9.06 -26.21 0.53
CA ASP A 172 -9.99 -25.33 -0.21
C ASP A 172 -11.08 -24.72 0.67
N ARG A 173 -11.41 -25.37 1.79
CA ARG A 173 -12.35 -24.80 2.76
C ARG A 173 -11.68 -23.67 3.53
N MET A 174 -10.46 -23.89 4.00
CA MET A 174 -9.71 -22.89 4.75
C MET A 174 -9.35 -21.68 3.88
N ASP A 175 -8.95 -21.91 2.63
CA ASP A 175 -8.69 -20.84 1.66
C ASP A 175 -9.91 -19.93 1.44
N ARG A 176 -11.11 -20.51 1.32
CA ARG A 176 -12.36 -19.74 1.19
C ARG A 176 -12.70 -18.91 2.43
N VAL A 177 -12.35 -19.39 3.63
CA VAL A 177 -12.60 -18.70 4.90
C VAL A 177 -11.55 -17.61 5.17
N LEU A 178 -10.27 -17.88 4.90
CA LEU A 178 -9.18 -16.94 5.18
C LEU A 178 -9.09 -15.82 4.16
N ARG A 179 -9.44 -16.04 2.88
CA ARG A 179 -9.36 -15.00 1.83
C ARG A 179 -10.01 -13.66 2.24
N PRO A 180 -11.29 -13.61 2.68
CA PRO A 180 -11.90 -12.36 3.11
C PRO A 180 -11.19 -11.71 4.29
N VAL A 181 -10.73 -12.50 5.27
CA VAL A 181 -10.01 -11.97 6.44
C VAL A 181 -8.71 -11.31 6.02
N LEU A 182 -7.92 -12.00 5.18
CA LEU A 182 -6.67 -11.47 4.64
C LEU A 182 -6.92 -10.26 3.72
N ASP A 183 -8.05 -10.20 3.00
CA ASP A 183 -8.43 -9.05 2.16
C ASP A 183 -8.72 -7.84 3.07
N THR A 184 -9.52 -8.03 4.13
CA THR A 184 -9.85 -6.99 5.09
C THR A 184 -8.61 -6.46 5.81
N MET A 185 -7.70 -7.33 6.25
CA MET A 185 -6.44 -6.92 6.90
C MET A 185 -5.55 -6.04 6.00
N GLN A 186 -5.63 -6.21 4.68
CA GLN A 186 -4.83 -5.44 3.72
C GLN A 186 -5.50 -4.13 3.27
N VAL A 187 -6.82 -4.06 3.33
CA VAL A 187 -7.59 -2.90 2.86
C VAL A 187 -7.90 -1.91 3.99
N LEU A 188 -7.97 -2.37 5.25
CA LEU A 188 -8.18 -1.51 6.40
C LEU A 188 -7.05 -0.48 6.54
N PRO A 189 -7.36 0.83 6.66
CA PRO A 189 -6.36 1.86 6.92
C PRO A 189 -5.58 1.60 8.20
N ALA A 190 -4.31 1.99 8.20
CA ALA A 190 -3.39 1.74 9.31
C ALA A 190 -3.92 2.20 10.67
N PHE A 191 -4.39 3.45 10.71
CA PHE A 191 -4.92 4.07 11.93
C PHE A 191 -6.19 3.38 12.47
N ALA A 192 -6.99 2.75 11.60
CA ALA A 192 -8.23 2.10 12.03
C ALA A 192 -7.97 0.83 12.84
N TYR A 193 -6.92 0.05 12.50
CA TYR A 193 -6.57 -1.14 13.28
C TYR A 193 -5.57 -0.84 14.41
N LEU A 194 -4.84 0.27 14.36
CA LEU A 194 -3.96 0.68 15.46
C LEU A 194 -4.74 0.84 16.78
N LEU A 195 -5.92 1.45 16.71
CA LEU A 195 -6.71 1.78 17.90
C LEU A 195 -7.15 0.54 18.71
N PRO A 196 -7.80 -0.48 18.13
CA PRO A 196 -8.10 -1.73 18.85
C PRO A 196 -6.85 -2.38 19.47
N VAL A 197 -5.72 -2.35 18.77
CA VAL A 197 -4.47 -2.95 19.25
C VAL A 197 -3.91 -2.15 20.43
N VAL A 198 -3.94 -0.81 20.39
CA VAL A 198 -3.52 0.06 21.49
C VAL A 198 -4.43 -0.10 22.71
N LEU A 199 -5.74 -0.25 22.52
CA LEU A 199 -6.66 -0.47 23.65
C LEU A 199 -6.32 -1.76 24.40
N VAL A 200 -6.05 -2.85 23.66
CA VAL A 200 -5.77 -4.16 24.25
C VAL A 200 -4.36 -4.25 24.84
N PHE A 201 -3.34 -3.73 24.15
CA PHE A 201 -1.93 -3.93 24.51
C PHE A 201 -1.25 -2.70 25.13
N GLY A 202 -1.95 -1.57 25.20
CA GLY A 202 -1.38 -0.29 25.63
C GLY A 202 -0.54 0.39 24.55
N ILE A 203 -0.15 1.63 24.84
CA ILE A 203 0.78 2.41 24.01
C ILE A 203 2.19 1.83 24.16
N GLY A 204 2.92 1.68 23.06
CA GLY A 204 4.32 1.25 23.05
C GLY A 204 4.64 0.10 22.10
N VAL A 205 5.78 -0.54 22.36
CA VAL A 205 6.37 -1.60 21.52
C VAL A 205 5.44 -2.81 21.28
N PRO A 206 4.70 -3.35 22.28
CA PRO A 206 3.79 -4.47 22.06
C PRO A 206 2.74 -4.19 20.98
N ALA A 207 2.02 -3.08 21.12
CA ALA A 207 0.99 -2.69 20.16
C ALA A 207 1.59 -2.44 18.77
N ALA A 208 2.76 -1.81 18.69
CA ALA A 208 3.44 -1.55 17.43
C ALA A 208 3.81 -2.84 16.68
N VAL A 209 4.40 -3.82 17.37
CA VAL A 209 4.76 -5.12 16.78
C VAL A 209 3.51 -5.88 16.34
N LEU A 210 2.46 -5.91 17.17
CA LEU A 210 1.24 -6.66 16.82
C LEU A 210 0.45 -6.02 15.69
N ALA A 211 0.35 -4.69 15.66
CA ALA A 211 -0.23 -3.97 14.53
C ALA A 211 0.56 -4.23 13.24
N THR A 212 1.90 -4.29 13.34
CA THR A 212 2.77 -4.66 12.22
C THR A 212 2.51 -6.10 11.76
N VAL A 213 2.30 -7.05 12.67
CA VAL A 213 1.95 -8.44 12.33
C VAL A 213 0.62 -8.52 11.59
N VAL A 214 -0.40 -7.80 12.05
CA VAL A 214 -1.71 -7.75 11.38
C VAL A 214 -1.56 -7.21 9.95
N TYR A 215 -0.72 -6.19 9.75
CA TYR A 215 -0.52 -5.59 8.44
C TYR A 215 0.37 -6.43 7.49
N ALA A 216 1.41 -7.08 8.03
CA ALA A 216 2.46 -7.70 7.22
C ALA A 216 2.36 -9.23 7.08
N ALA A 217 1.54 -9.93 7.88
CA ALA A 217 1.30 -11.37 7.72
C ALA A 217 0.49 -11.76 6.44
N PRO A 218 -0.51 -10.98 5.98
CA PRO A 218 -1.30 -11.33 4.80
C PRO A 218 -0.54 -11.65 3.50
N PRO A 219 0.47 -10.86 3.06
CA PRO A 219 1.22 -11.21 1.85
C PRO A 219 1.93 -12.56 1.97
N MET A 220 2.53 -12.87 3.13
CA MET A 220 3.15 -14.17 3.36
C MET A 220 2.13 -15.31 3.31
N ALA A 221 0.95 -15.13 3.91
CA ALA A 221 -0.11 -16.13 3.85
C ALA A 221 -0.59 -16.41 2.42
N ARG A 222 -0.81 -15.35 1.63
CA ARG A 222 -1.25 -15.49 0.24
C ARG A 222 -0.20 -16.18 -0.63
N LEU A 223 1.05 -15.73 -0.56
CA LEU A 223 2.11 -16.25 -1.42
C LEU A 223 2.51 -17.68 -1.03
N THR A 224 2.46 -18.01 0.27
CA THR A 224 2.56 -19.41 0.73
C THR A 224 1.44 -20.28 0.15
N SER A 225 0.18 -19.85 0.27
CA SER A 225 -0.96 -20.59 -0.28
C SER A 225 -0.84 -20.76 -1.80
N LEU A 226 -0.46 -19.70 -2.51
CA LEU A 226 -0.27 -19.70 -3.95
C LEU A 226 0.84 -20.67 -4.38
N GLY A 227 2.01 -20.63 -3.75
CA GLY A 227 3.12 -21.54 -4.06
C GLY A 227 2.77 -23.00 -3.82
N LEU A 228 2.11 -23.31 -2.70
CA LEU A 228 1.70 -24.68 -2.38
C LEU A 228 0.63 -25.23 -3.35
N ARG A 229 -0.26 -24.37 -3.84
CA ARG A 229 -1.33 -24.73 -4.79
C ARG A 229 -0.87 -24.71 -6.25
N GLY A 230 0.17 -23.93 -6.55
CA GLY A 230 0.77 -23.78 -7.88
C GLY A 230 1.84 -24.81 -8.20
N ALA A 231 2.21 -25.67 -7.25
CA ALA A 231 3.15 -26.78 -7.45
C ALA A 231 2.70 -27.69 -8.61
N ASP A 232 3.68 -28.15 -9.39
CA ASP A 232 3.45 -28.98 -10.57
C ASP A 232 2.68 -30.26 -10.23
N LYS A 233 1.57 -30.47 -10.94
CA LYS A 233 0.70 -31.63 -10.70
C LYS A 233 1.38 -32.94 -11.06
N GLU A 234 2.16 -32.96 -12.13
CA GLU A 234 2.84 -34.17 -12.63
C GLU A 234 3.88 -34.63 -11.61
N VAL A 235 4.63 -33.69 -11.03
CA VAL A 235 5.58 -33.98 -9.95
C VAL A 235 4.86 -34.51 -8.70
N LEU A 236 3.70 -33.94 -8.36
CA LEU A 236 2.93 -34.40 -7.19
C LEU A 236 2.31 -35.78 -7.40
N GLU A 237 1.83 -36.10 -8.60
CA GLU A 237 1.31 -37.43 -8.97
C GLU A 237 2.42 -38.49 -9.00
N ALA A 238 3.62 -38.13 -9.47
CA ALA A 238 4.78 -39.01 -9.42
C ALA A 238 5.20 -39.33 -7.97
N VAL A 239 5.29 -38.30 -7.12
CA VAL A 239 5.63 -38.46 -5.69
C VAL A 239 4.54 -39.24 -4.93
N GLU A 240 3.28 -39.09 -5.31
CA GLU A 240 2.17 -39.90 -4.79
C GLU A 240 2.24 -41.36 -5.22
N SER A 241 2.58 -41.62 -6.48
CA SER A 241 2.76 -42.97 -7.02
C SER A 241 3.90 -43.74 -6.35
N LEU A 242 4.89 -43.03 -5.79
CA LEU A 242 5.97 -43.60 -4.96
C LEU A 242 5.54 -43.92 -3.52
N GLY A 243 4.25 -43.77 -3.17
CA GLY A 243 3.72 -44.10 -1.84
C GLY A 243 3.99 -43.05 -0.76
N SER A 244 4.28 -41.80 -1.14
CA SER A 244 4.56 -40.74 -0.16
C SER A 244 3.34 -40.35 0.68
N THR A 245 3.53 -40.27 2.00
CA THR A 245 2.53 -39.72 2.94
C THR A 245 2.34 -38.22 2.72
N ALA A 246 1.22 -37.65 3.18
CA ALA A 246 0.96 -36.21 3.04
C ALA A 246 2.07 -35.33 3.66
N ARG A 247 2.66 -35.75 4.78
CA ARG A 247 3.77 -35.05 5.42
C ARG A 247 5.05 -35.14 4.59
N GLN A 248 5.35 -36.31 4.02
CA GLN A 248 6.48 -36.47 3.11
C GLN A 248 6.27 -35.61 1.87
N ARG A 249 5.13 -35.72 1.19
CA ARG A 249 4.77 -34.92 0.01
C ARG A 249 4.87 -33.40 0.26
N LEU A 250 4.46 -32.94 1.45
CA LEU A 250 4.59 -31.55 1.84
C LEU A 250 6.07 -31.12 1.94
N LEU A 251 6.87 -31.89 2.69
CA LEU A 251 8.26 -31.55 3.00
C LEU A 251 9.21 -31.77 1.83
N THR A 252 8.98 -32.78 0.98
CA THR A 252 9.90 -33.17 -0.10
C THR A 252 9.51 -32.65 -1.48
N ALA A 253 8.23 -32.32 -1.71
CA ALA A 253 7.78 -31.81 -3.00
C ALA A 253 7.17 -30.40 -2.90
N ARG A 254 6.09 -30.21 -2.13
CA ARG A 254 5.34 -28.93 -2.15
C ARG A 254 6.14 -27.74 -1.65
N ILE A 255 6.78 -27.83 -0.47
CA ILE A 255 7.57 -26.72 0.08
C ILE A 255 8.79 -26.40 -0.80
N PRO A 256 9.58 -27.39 -1.25
CA PRO A 256 10.68 -27.13 -2.18
C PRO A 256 10.25 -26.46 -3.49
N LEU A 257 9.12 -26.86 -4.07
CA LEU A 257 8.57 -26.24 -5.28
C LEU A 257 8.07 -24.81 -5.02
N ALA A 258 7.47 -24.56 -3.85
CA ALA A 258 6.94 -23.26 -3.45
C ALA A 258 7.99 -22.26 -2.92
N ARG A 259 9.28 -22.63 -2.89
CA ARG A 259 10.33 -21.84 -2.24
C ARG A 259 10.45 -20.42 -2.78
N LYS A 260 10.22 -20.22 -4.09
CA LYS A 260 10.32 -18.89 -4.72
C LYS A 260 9.19 -17.98 -4.25
N GLU A 261 7.98 -18.51 -4.18
CA GLU A 261 6.80 -17.80 -3.68
C GLU A 261 6.91 -17.51 -2.18
N LEU A 262 7.48 -18.43 -1.39
CA LEU A 262 7.76 -18.18 0.03
C LEU A 262 8.76 -17.04 0.24
N LEU A 263 9.82 -16.96 -0.56
CA LEU A 263 10.81 -15.88 -0.49
C LEU A 263 10.23 -14.55 -0.96
N LEU A 264 9.41 -14.57 -2.01
CA LEU A 264 8.64 -13.39 -2.42
C LEU A 264 7.72 -12.93 -1.28
N GLY A 265 7.06 -13.88 -0.59
CA GLY A 265 6.25 -13.64 0.59
C GLY A 265 7.03 -12.96 1.71
N LEU A 266 8.21 -13.48 2.02
CA LEU A 266 9.12 -12.90 3.00
C LEU A 266 9.51 -11.47 2.63
N ASN A 267 9.89 -11.22 1.37
CA ASN A 267 10.24 -9.87 0.92
C ASN A 267 9.06 -8.90 1.10
N GLN A 268 7.86 -9.30 0.67
CA GLN A 268 6.66 -8.46 0.83
C GLN A 268 6.33 -8.21 2.31
N THR A 269 6.48 -9.20 3.18
CA THR A 269 6.29 -9.03 4.62
C THR A 269 7.31 -8.06 5.22
N ILE A 270 8.58 -8.11 4.81
CA ILE A 270 9.59 -7.15 5.24
C ILE A 270 9.22 -5.73 4.81
N MET A 271 8.83 -5.55 3.55
CA MET A 271 8.47 -4.23 3.01
C MET A 271 7.21 -3.65 3.69
N MET A 272 6.17 -4.46 3.88
CA MET A 272 4.96 -4.03 4.60
C MET A 272 5.24 -3.75 6.07
N ALA A 273 6.07 -4.58 6.72
CA ALA A 273 6.44 -4.35 8.11
C ALA A 273 7.22 -3.04 8.29
N LEU A 274 8.11 -2.69 7.36
CA LEU A 274 8.86 -1.45 7.42
C LEU A 274 7.97 -0.23 7.26
N SER A 275 7.06 -0.27 6.29
CA SER A 275 6.05 0.78 6.11
C SER A 275 5.24 0.98 7.40
N MET A 276 4.80 -0.13 8.01
CA MET A 276 4.02 -0.07 9.23
C MET A 276 4.82 0.34 10.46
N ALA A 277 6.10 -0.01 10.58
CA ALA A 277 6.94 0.41 11.70
C ALA A 277 7.03 1.93 11.82
N VAL A 278 6.96 2.66 10.70
CA VAL A 278 6.92 4.13 10.69
C VAL A 278 5.58 4.65 11.20
N ILE A 279 4.47 4.07 10.76
CA ILE A 279 3.12 4.46 11.20
C ILE A 279 2.89 4.10 12.67
N ALA A 280 3.36 2.94 13.11
CA ALA A 280 3.28 2.48 14.47
C ALA A 280 4.10 3.36 15.44
N ALA A 281 5.01 4.21 14.97
CA ALA A 281 5.71 5.13 15.84
C ALA A 281 4.79 6.17 16.49
N VAL A 282 3.65 6.50 15.86
CA VAL A 282 2.63 7.40 16.42
C VAL A 282 2.06 6.87 17.75
N ILE A 283 2.14 5.56 17.98
CA ILE A 283 1.68 4.90 19.22
C ILE A 283 2.83 4.53 20.17
N GLY A 284 3.96 5.24 20.09
CA GLY A 284 5.06 5.13 21.07
C GLY A 284 6.03 3.97 20.82
N ALA A 285 6.15 3.48 19.58
CA ALA A 285 7.13 2.44 19.24
C ALA A 285 8.60 2.93 19.30
N GLY A 286 8.81 4.24 19.18
CA GLY A 286 10.12 4.88 19.06
C GLY A 286 10.75 4.73 17.67
N GLY A 287 12.08 4.91 17.59
CA GLY A 287 12.86 4.74 16.37
C GLY A 287 12.72 5.87 15.35
N LEU A 288 13.04 5.56 14.09
CA LEU A 288 13.03 6.52 12.99
C LEU A 288 11.63 7.12 12.74
N GLY A 289 10.57 6.33 12.89
CA GLY A 289 9.20 6.80 12.69
C GLY A 289 8.81 7.89 13.68
N ASP A 290 9.30 7.82 14.92
CA ASP A 290 9.01 8.83 15.97
C ASP A 290 9.66 10.17 15.60
N ARG A 291 10.88 10.14 15.07
CA ARG A 291 11.55 11.35 14.55
C ARG A 291 10.82 11.96 13.36
N VAL A 292 10.30 11.14 12.45
CA VAL A 292 9.47 11.64 11.33
C VAL A 292 8.16 12.24 11.84
N TYR A 293 7.50 11.60 12.81
CA TYR A 293 6.24 12.09 13.38
C TYR A 293 6.43 13.42 14.11
N GLN A 294 7.49 13.55 14.91
CA GLN A 294 7.84 14.82 15.57
C GLN A 294 8.12 15.93 14.55
N ALA A 295 8.87 15.62 13.49
CA ALA A 295 9.14 16.56 12.40
C ALA A 295 7.86 16.95 11.64
N LEU A 296 6.88 16.04 11.51
CA LEU A 296 5.57 16.36 10.94
C LEU A 296 4.79 17.32 11.84
N ALA A 297 4.76 17.06 13.15
CA ALA A 297 4.05 17.89 14.11
C ALA A 297 4.62 19.32 14.18
N SER A 298 5.93 19.49 13.99
CA SER A 298 6.58 20.81 13.95
C SER A 298 6.74 21.40 12.54
N VAL A 299 6.29 20.70 11.49
CA VAL A 299 6.49 21.05 10.07
C VAL A 299 7.98 21.32 9.73
N ASP A 300 8.90 20.53 10.31
CA ASP A 300 10.34 20.63 10.07
C ASP A 300 10.77 19.67 8.95
N VAL A 301 10.90 20.19 7.73
CA VAL A 301 11.26 19.40 6.54
C VAL A 301 12.68 18.83 6.64
N GLY A 302 13.61 19.57 7.23
CA GLY A 302 15.00 19.18 7.39
C GLY A 302 15.16 18.00 8.33
N ALA A 303 14.52 18.06 9.51
CA ALA A 303 14.47 16.96 10.46
C ALA A 303 13.75 15.74 9.86
N ALA A 304 12.67 15.98 9.12
CA ALA A 304 11.95 14.92 8.42
C ALA A 304 12.81 14.18 7.40
N LEU A 305 13.59 14.92 6.61
CA LEU A 305 14.48 14.33 5.61
C LEU A 305 15.65 13.58 6.28
N ALA A 306 16.21 14.15 7.35
CA ALA A 306 17.25 13.49 8.17
C ALA A 306 16.77 12.16 8.74
N ALA A 307 15.49 12.05 9.12
CA ALA A 307 14.88 10.79 9.57
C ALA A 307 14.42 9.88 8.41
N GLY A 308 13.92 10.47 7.33
CA GLY A 308 13.38 9.76 6.18
C GLY A 308 14.43 9.04 5.34
N ILE A 309 15.62 9.64 5.17
CA ILE A 309 16.73 9.02 4.42
C ILE A 309 17.14 7.67 5.04
N PRO A 310 17.41 7.55 6.35
CA PRO A 310 17.67 6.27 7.00
C PRO A 310 16.57 5.22 6.80
N ILE A 311 15.30 5.61 6.79
CA ILE A 311 14.19 4.68 6.56
C ILE A 311 14.26 4.11 5.13
N VAL A 312 14.47 4.97 4.13
CA VAL A 312 14.65 4.56 2.73
C VAL A 312 15.87 3.66 2.57
N LEU A 313 17.00 4.04 3.17
CA LEU A 313 18.23 3.26 3.10
C LEU A 313 18.04 1.87 3.72
N LEU A 314 17.35 1.79 4.86
CA LEU A 314 17.00 0.52 5.48
C LEU A 314 16.08 -0.32 4.57
N ALA A 315 15.07 0.31 3.95
CA ALA A 315 14.18 -0.34 2.99
C ALA A 315 14.95 -0.93 1.82
N VAL A 316 15.84 -0.14 1.20
CA VAL A 316 16.65 -0.56 0.06
C VAL A 316 17.60 -1.68 0.45
N VAL A 317 18.29 -1.59 1.60
CA VAL A 317 19.18 -2.65 2.07
C VAL A 317 18.42 -3.95 2.28
N LEU A 318 17.28 -3.90 2.98
CA LEU A 318 16.47 -5.07 3.28
C LEU A 318 15.88 -5.71 2.01
N ASP A 319 15.35 -4.90 1.09
CA ASP A 319 14.80 -5.37 -0.19
C ASP A 319 15.89 -6.04 -1.06
N ARG A 320 17.03 -5.35 -1.24
CA ARG A 320 18.11 -5.85 -2.11
C ARG A 320 18.74 -7.12 -1.57
N VAL A 321 18.97 -7.21 -0.25
CA VAL A 321 19.53 -8.41 0.37
C VAL A 321 18.54 -9.57 0.26
N THR A 322 17.26 -9.34 0.55
CA THR A 322 16.23 -10.39 0.48
C THR A 322 16.00 -10.87 -0.96
N CYS A 323 15.93 -9.97 -1.93
CA CYS A 323 15.78 -10.32 -3.35
C CYS A 323 16.96 -11.16 -3.87
N ALA A 324 18.19 -10.75 -3.56
CA ALA A 324 19.38 -11.50 -3.97
C ALA A 324 19.46 -12.90 -3.31
N ALA A 325 18.96 -13.05 -2.07
CA ALA A 325 18.81 -14.36 -1.45
C ALA A 325 17.83 -15.25 -2.23
N GLY A 326 16.74 -14.65 -2.74
CA GLY A 326 15.74 -15.31 -3.58
C GLY A 326 16.31 -15.86 -4.89
N GLU A 327 17.11 -15.07 -5.60
CA GLU A 327 17.71 -15.45 -6.88
C GLU A 327 18.70 -16.60 -6.74
N LYS A 328 19.53 -16.60 -5.68
CA LYS A 328 20.55 -17.64 -5.44
C LYS A 328 19.97 -19.02 -5.14
N LEU A 329 18.79 -19.11 -4.54
CA LEU A 329 18.15 -20.41 -4.26
C LEU A 329 17.80 -21.17 -5.55
N GLY A 330 17.73 -20.50 -6.71
CA GLY A 330 17.57 -21.14 -8.02
C GLY A 330 18.85 -21.70 -8.63
N ALA A 331 20.03 -21.35 -8.12
CA ALA A 331 21.32 -21.81 -8.63
C ALA A 331 21.77 -23.11 -7.94
N GLU A 332 22.61 -23.91 -8.60
CA GLU A 332 23.20 -25.08 -7.97
C GLU A 332 24.06 -24.66 -6.76
N PRO A 333 23.99 -25.39 -5.63
CA PRO A 333 24.79 -25.08 -4.47
C PRO A 333 26.28 -25.28 -4.78
N GLU A 334 27.00 -24.17 -4.93
CA GLU A 334 28.47 -24.15 -4.91
C GLU A 334 28.97 -24.82 -3.61
N PRO A 335 29.98 -25.69 -3.65
CA PRO A 335 30.52 -26.37 -2.47
C PRO A 335 31.21 -25.35 -1.56
N HIS A 336 30.44 -24.73 -0.66
CA HIS A 336 30.94 -23.75 0.29
C HIS A 336 31.69 -24.44 1.45
N SER A 337 32.97 -24.12 1.60
CA SER A 337 33.75 -24.47 2.80
C SER A 337 33.21 -23.71 4.00
N GLY A 338 32.57 -24.41 4.96
CA GLY A 338 32.06 -23.82 6.21
C GLY A 338 33.11 -23.02 7.01
N ARG A 339 34.40 -23.27 6.77
CA ARG A 339 35.52 -22.49 7.32
C ARG A 339 35.47 -21.02 6.91
N GLY A 340 35.04 -20.70 5.69
CA GLY A 340 34.93 -19.32 5.24
C GLY A 340 33.90 -18.53 6.04
N TRP A 341 32.78 -19.15 6.43
CA TRP A 341 31.75 -18.50 7.27
C TRP A 341 32.27 -18.22 8.67
N LEU A 342 32.95 -19.19 9.29
CA LEU A 342 33.55 -19.03 10.61
C LEU A 342 34.59 -17.91 10.64
N LEU A 343 35.47 -17.83 9.63
CA LEU A 343 36.48 -16.78 9.54
C LEU A 343 35.86 -15.39 9.37
N ALA A 344 34.83 -15.27 8.54
CA ALA A 344 34.18 -13.99 8.29
C ALA A 344 33.36 -13.52 9.51
N LEU A 345 32.68 -14.45 10.19
CA LEU A 345 32.01 -14.17 11.45
C LEU A 345 33.01 -13.78 12.54
N ALA A 346 34.15 -14.47 12.63
CA ALA A 346 35.24 -14.12 13.53
C ALA A 346 35.79 -12.71 13.26
N GLY A 347 35.86 -12.30 11.99
CA GLY A 347 36.20 -10.92 11.61
C GLY A 347 35.21 -9.88 12.15
N VAL A 348 33.90 -10.14 12.04
CA VAL A 348 32.87 -9.25 12.60
C VAL A 348 32.95 -9.19 14.12
N VAL A 349 33.14 -10.35 14.77
CA VAL A 349 33.34 -10.42 16.24
C VAL A 349 34.59 -9.64 16.64
N ALA A 350 35.70 -9.76 15.91
CA ALA A 350 36.91 -9.01 16.16
C ALA A 350 36.69 -7.49 16.04
N VAL A 351 35.95 -7.02 15.02
CA VAL A 351 35.60 -5.60 14.88
C VAL A 351 34.73 -5.12 16.04
N ALA A 352 33.72 -5.90 16.43
CA ALA A 352 32.85 -5.56 17.55
C ALA A 352 33.61 -5.50 18.88
N VAL A 353 34.49 -6.48 19.14
CA VAL A 353 35.35 -6.52 20.32
C VAL A 353 36.35 -5.35 20.31
N ALA A 354 36.97 -5.05 19.18
CA ALA A 354 37.88 -3.91 19.05
C ALA A 354 37.17 -2.57 19.33
N GLY A 355 35.96 -2.38 18.78
CA GLY A 355 35.15 -1.19 19.07
C GLY A 355 34.79 -1.07 20.55
N ARG A 356 34.47 -2.20 21.19
CA ARG A 356 34.20 -2.26 22.64
C ARG A 356 35.43 -1.93 23.47
N LEU A 357 36.59 -2.49 23.14
CA LEU A 357 37.86 -2.23 23.84
C LEU A 357 38.32 -0.77 23.66
N ALA A 358 38.03 -0.17 22.52
CA ALA A 358 38.31 1.24 22.25
C ALA A 358 37.32 2.21 22.92
N GLY A 359 36.25 1.72 23.58
CA GLY A 359 35.20 2.55 24.15
C GLY A 359 34.37 3.32 23.11
N ARG A 360 34.36 2.88 21.84
CA ARG A 360 33.69 3.56 20.71
C ARG A 360 32.50 2.76 20.21
N LEU A 361 31.58 2.43 21.11
CA LEU A 361 30.35 1.70 20.78
C LEU A 361 29.32 2.61 20.11
N ASP A 362 29.22 3.85 20.59
CA ASP A 362 28.30 4.86 20.07
C ASP A 362 28.87 5.56 18.84
N TRP A 363 27.96 6.12 18.05
CA TRP A 363 28.34 6.95 16.92
C TRP A 363 29.01 8.24 17.42
N PRO A 364 30.17 8.65 16.87
CA PRO A 364 30.82 9.88 17.31
C PRO A 364 30.01 11.13 16.92
N ASP A 365 29.65 11.96 17.90
CA ASP A 365 28.87 13.20 17.66
C ASP A 365 29.59 14.16 16.70
N SER A 366 30.93 14.20 16.72
CA SER A 366 31.75 15.01 15.81
C SER A 366 31.62 14.62 14.34
N TRP A 367 31.10 13.42 14.04
CA TRP A 367 30.89 12.95 12.66
C TRP A 367 29.48 13.26 12.16
N VAL A 368 28.59 13.76 13.01
CA VAL A 368 27.22 14.07 12.62
C VAL A 368 27.21 15.28 11.68
N VAL A 369 26.58 15.10 10.53
CA VAL A 369 26.34 16.11 9.50
C VAL A 369 24.90 16.58 9.63
N ALA A 370 24.73 17.83 10.08
CA ALA A 370 23.42 18.46 10.23
C ALA A 370 22.83 18.87 8.87
N ILE A 371 22.21 17.92 8.16
CA ILE A 371 21.55 18.22 6.87
C ILE A 371 20.26 19.03 7.04
N ALA A 372 19.67 19.04 8.25
CA ALA A 372 18.42 19.70 8.53
C ALA A 372 18.50 21.21 8.29
N GLU A 373 19.59 21.86 8.72
CA GLU A 373 19.78 23.31 8.56
C GLU A 373 19.87 23.77 7.09
N PRO A 374 20.72 23.19 6.21
CA PRO A 374 20.69 23.50 4.78
C PRO A 374 19.34 23.26 4.13
N VAL A 375 18.66 22.18 4.50
CA VAL A 375 17.34 21.82 3.93
C VAL A 375 16.28 22.82 4.38
N ASN A 376 16.23 23.16 5.66
CA ASN A 376 15.29 24.15 6.19
C ASN A 376 15.54 25.52 5.56
N ARG A 377 16.80 25.96 5.42
CA ARG A 377 17.11 27.19 4.68
C ARG A 377 16.61 27.18 3.24
N ALA A 378 16.73 26.04 2.54
CA ALA A 378 16.20 25.90 1.19
C ALA A 378 14.67 25.95 1.17
N VAL A 379 14.02 25.33 2.15
CA VAL A 379 12.55 25.36 2.31
C VAL A 379 12.07 26.75 2.66
N ASP A 380 12.71 27.45 3.60
CA ASP A 380 12.40 28.83 3.96
C ASP A 380 12.53 29.75 2.75
N TRP A 381 13.56 29.55 1.91
CA TRP A 381 13.69 30.25 0.65
C TRP A 381 12.52 29.94 -0.30
N MET A 382 12.14 28.67 -0.45
CA MET A 382 11.01 28.29 -1.29
C MET A 382 9.70 28.86 -0.77
N THR A 383 9.43 28.80 0.54
CA THR A 383 8.23 29.38 1.13
C THR A 383 8.23 30.91 0.98
N ALA A 384 9.36 31.58 1.14
CA ALA A 384 9.45 33.03 0.94
C ALA A 384 9.18 33.48 -0.51
N HIS A 385 9.51 32.66 -1.52
CA HIS A 385 9.43 33.05 -2.93
C HIS A 385 8.33 32.37 -3.73
N LEU A 386 7.86 31.20 -3.31
CA LEU A 386 6.88 30.38 -4.02
C LEU A 386 5.53 30.31 -3.32
N TYR A 387 5.47 30.58 -2.01
CA TYR A 387 4.22 30.43 -1.24
C TYR A 387 3.13 31.42 -1.66
N SER A 388 3.50 32.69 -1.80
CA SER A 388 2.59 33.79 -2.14
C SER A 388 3.31 34.85 -2.97
N GLY A 389 2.56 35.62 -3.78
CA GLY A 389 3.11 36.79 -4.47
C GLY A 389 3.97 36.47 -5.69
N VAL A 390 3.88 35.25 -6.24
CA VAL A 390 4.51 34.91 -7.52
C VAL A 390 3.77 35.64 -8.65
N PRO A 391 4.45 36.50 -9.44
CA PRO A 391 3.80 37.26 -10.49
C PRO A 391 3.12 36.36 -11.53
N VAL A 392 1.92 36.74 -12.00
CA VAL A 392 1.15 36.12 -13.09
C VAL A 392 0.53 34.74 -12.78
N ILE A 393 1.24 33.84 -12.11
CA ILE A 393 0.79 32.45 -11.88
C ILE A 393 0.23 32.19 -10.47
N GLY A 394 0.46 33.11 -9.51
CA GLY A 394 0.10 32.92 -8.11
C GLY A 394 1.06 31.96 -7.40
N GLY A 395 1.16 32.10 -6.07
CA GLY A 395 1.97 31.20 -5.25
C GLY A 395 1.32 29.83 -5.05
N THR A 396 2.02 28.91 -4.40
CA THR A 396 1.51 27.58 -4.06
C THR A 396 0.29 27.63 -3.14
N ALA A 397 0.16 28.65 -2.28
CA ALA A 397 -1.04 28.88 -1.47
C ALA A 397 -2.24 29.31 -2.33
N ASP A 398 -2.02 30.18 -3.32
CA ASP A 398 -3.06 30.60 -4.27
C ASP A 398 -3.53 29.41 -5.10
N TRP A 399 -2.60 28.58 -5.57
CA TRP A 399 -2.94 27.33 -6.28
C TRP A 399 -3.74 26.37 -5.40
N ALA A 400 -3.34 26.19 -4.13
CA ALA A 400 -4.08 25.35 -3.18
C ALA A 400 -5.50 25.87 -2.95
N GLY A 401 -5.65 27.19 -2.80
CA GLY A 401 -6.94 27.86 -2.66
C GLY A 401 -7.82 27.70 -3.90
N HIS A 402 -7.27 27.96 -5.09
CA HIS A 402 -7.98 27.79 -6.36
C HIS A 402 -8.33 26.34 -6.65
N PHE A 403 -7.43 25.39 -6.38
CA PHE A 403 -7.75 23.97 -6.52
C PHE A 403 -8.87 23.55 -5.58
N THR A 404 -8.86 24.07 -4.35
CA THR A 404 -9.94 23.79 -3.39
C THR A 404 -11.26 24.38 -3.88
N THR A 405 -11.28 25.66 -4.26
CA THR A 405 -12.52 26.37 -4.61
C THR A 405 -13.05 26.07 -6.01
N TRP A 406 -12.20 25.75 -6.98
CA TRP A 406 -12.60 25.49 -8.38
C TRP A 406 -12.71 24.01 -8.72
N VAL A 407 -12.05 23.12 -7.96
CA VAL A 407 -12.07 21.67 -8.24
C VAL A 407 -12.72 20.90 -7.10
N LEU A 408 -12.23 21.04 -5.87
CA LEU A 408 -12.71 20.22 -4.75
C LEU A 408 -14.11 20.60 -4.30
N ASP A 409 -14.39 21.89 -4.09
CA ASP A 409 -15.69 22.37 -3.61
C ASP A 409 -16.81 22.10 -4.62
N PRO A 410 -16.69 22.40 -5.93
CA PRO A 410 -17.75 22.10 -6.89
C PRO A 410 -18.01 20.59 -7.01
N MET A 411 -16.96 19.76 -6.92
CA MET A 411 -17.13 18.31 -6.97
C MET A 411 -17.77 17.76 -5.69
N ARG A 412 -17.35 18.26 -4.52
CA ARG A 412 -17.98 17.94 -3.23
C ARG A 412 -19.44 18.34 -3.24
N ASP A 413 -19.72 19.59 -3.58
CA ASP A 413 -21.07 20.17 -3.56
C ASP A 413 -21.96 19.47 -4.60
N GLY A 414 -21.43 19.13 -5.77
CA GLY A 414 -22.11 18.32 -6.77
C GLY A 414 -22.46 16.91 -6.26
N LEU A 415 -21.55 16.25 -5.56
CA LEU A 415 -21.81 14.93 -4.94
C LEU A 415 -22.83 15.04 -3.80
N GLN A 416 -22.76 16.08 -2.98
CA GLN A 416 -23.67 16.29 -1.85
C GLN A 416 -25.05 16.82 -2.26
N ALA A 417 -25.17 17.47 -3.42
CA ALA A 417 -26.44 17.92 -3.97
C ALA A 417 -27.30 16.75 -4.50
N LEU A 418 -26.65 15.64 -4.87
CA LEU A 418 -27.36 14.44 -5.29
C LEU A 418 -28.00 13.75 -4.07
N PRO A 419 -29.29 13.35 -4.16
CA PRO A 419 -29.88 12.54 -3.11
C PRO A 419 -29.19 11.19 -3.02
N TRP A 420 -29.13 10.64 -1.80
CA TRP A 420 -28.41 9.39 -1.52
C TRP A 420 -28.74 8.25 -2.49
N TRP A 421 -30.01 8.10 -2.87
CA TRP A 421 -30.45 7.07 -3.81
C TRP A 421 -29.93 7.30 -5.23
N ALA A 422 -29.78 8.55 -5.67
CA ALA A 422 -29.20 8.87 -6.97
C ALA A 422 -27.72 8.51 -7.00
N VAL A 423 -26.98 8.79 -5.92
CA VAL A 423 -25.58 8.37 -5.78
C VAL A 423 -25.46 6.85 -5.88
N LEU A 424 -26.32 6.08 -5.19
CA LEU A 424 -26.33 4.62 -5.29
C LEU A 424 -26.65 4.14 -6.72
N LEU A 425 -27.59 4.77 -7.42
CA LEU A 425 -27.92 4.43 -8.81
C LEU A 425 -26.75 4.72 -9.76
N ILE A 426 -26.03 5.83 -9.57
CA ILE A 426 -24.84 6.17 -10.35
C ILE A 426 -23.75 5.12 -10.12
N VAL A 427 -23.49 4.75 -8.86
CA VAL A 427 -22.52 3.69 -8.52
C VAL A 427 -22.94 2.36 -9.14
N ALA A 428 -24.22 1.99 -9.06
CA ALA A 428 -24.76 0.78 -9.68
C ALA A 428 -24.56 0.77 -11.20
N ALA A 429 -24.84 1.89 -11.85
CA ALA A 429 -24.71 2.06 -13.28
C ALA A 429 -23.26 1.90 -13.73
N LEU A 430 -22.33 2.61 -13.09
CA LEU A 430 -20.90 2.55 -13.41
C LEU A 430 -20.34 1.13 -13.20
N ALA A 431 -20.59 0.54 -12.03
CA ALA A 431 -20.13 -0.81 -11.70
C ALA A 431 -20.75 -1.88 -12.60
N TRP A 432 -21.99 -1.72 -13.05
CA TRP A 432 -22.62 -2.66 -13.98
C TRP A 432 -22.10 -2.52 -15.40
N VAL A 433 -21.84 -1.30 -15.89
CA VAL A 433 -21.27 -1.05 -17.22
C VAL A 433 -19.91 -1.75 -17.34
N ILE A 434 -19.05 -1.57 -16.34
CA ILE A 434 -17.66 -2.08 -16.33
C ILE A 434 -17.60 -3.57 -15.99
N GLY A 435 -18.41 -4.01 -15.02
CA GLY A 435 -18.39 -5.40 -14.54
C GLY A 435 -19.68 -6.18 -14.82
N THR A 436 -20.18 -6.81 -13.76
CA THR A 436 -21.35 -7.69 -13.75
C THR A 436 -22.42 -7.17 -12.78
N TRP A 437 -23.61 -7.77 -12.77
CA TRP A 437 -24.63 -7.38 -11.79
C TRP A 437 -24.16 -7.59 -10.34
N ARG A 438 -23.30 -8.60 -10.11
CA ARG A 438 -22.71 -8.87 -8.79
C ARG A 438 -21.77 -7.76 -8.36
N THR A 439 -20.94 -7.22 -9.26
CA THR A 439 -20.07 -6.09 -8.93
C THR A 439 -20.87 -4.83 -8.63
N ALA A 440 -21.95 -4.59 -9.40
CA ALA A 440 -22.89 -3.51 -9.13
C ALA A 440 -23.53 -3.65 -7.75
N LEU A 441 -24.03 -4.84 -7.41
CA LEU A 441 -24.60 -5.10 -6.08
C LEU A 441 -23.56 -4.87 -4.98
N THR A 442 -22.34 -5.39 -5.11
CA THR A 442 -21.30 -5.18 -4.08
C THR A 442 -20.91 -3.72 -3.93
N ALA A 443 -20.84 -2.95 -5.03
CA ALA A 443 -20.51 -1.53 -4.99
C ALA A 443 -21.62 -0.71 -4.30
N VAL A 444 -22.89 -1.01 -4.63
CA VAL A 444 -24.05 -0.38 -4.01
C VAL A 444 -24.15 -0.74 -2.52
N LEU A 445 -23.92 -2.00 -2.15
CA LEU A 445 -23.94 -2.43 -0.76
C LEU A 445 -22.81 -1.78 0.05
N ALA A 446 -21.60 -1.68 -0.52
CA ALA A 446 -20.50 -0.98 0.12
C ALA A 446 -20.83 0.50 0.33
N MET A 447 -21.37 1.17 -0.69
CA MET A 447 -21.80 2.57 -0.58
C MET A 447 -22.95 2.74 0.42
N ALA A 448 -23.93 1.85 0.42
CA ALA A 448 -25.04 1.88 1.37
C ALA A 448 -24.57 1.63 2.81
N ALA A 449 -23.58 0.75 3.02
CA ALA A 449 -23.01 0.47 4.34
C ALA A 449 -22.42 1.74 4.98
N ILE A 450 -21.80 2.62 4.19
CA ILE A 450 -21.33 3.93 4.67
C ILE A 450 -22.48 4.77 5.23
N GLY A 451 -23.62 4.76 4.53
CA GLY A 451 -24.84 5.43 4.99
C GLY A 451 -25.34 4.83 6.30
N VAL A 452 -25.40 3.50 6.38
CA VAL A 452 -25.78 2.77 7.61
C VAL A 452 -24.86 3.12 8.78
N LEU A 453 -23.56 3.30 8.54
CA LEU A 453 -22.56 3.73 9.52
C LEU A 453 -22.71 5.19 9.98
N GLY A 454 -23.60 5.98 9.37
CA GLY A 454 -23.85 7.37 9.77
C GLY A 454 -22.85 8.41 9.25
N VAL A 455 -21.81 7.99 8.51
CA VAL A 455 -20.71 8.86 8.05
C VAL A 455 -20.81 9.21 6.56
N TRP A 456 -22.04 9.38 6.05
CA TRP A 456 -22.31 9.66 4.64
C TRP A 456 -21.61 10.93 4.10
N LYS A 457 -21.77 12.07 4.79
CA LYS A 457 -21.17 13.35 4.34
C LYS A 457 -19.63 13.33 4.38
N PRO A 458 -18.96 12.94 5.48
CA PRO A 458 -17.49 12.79 5.49
C PRO A 458 -16.98 11.82 4.41
N SER A 459 -17.77 10.80 4.06
CA SER A 459 -17.39 9.87 3.01
C SER A 459 -17.48 10.48 1.61
N LEU A 460 -18.49 11.32 1.34
CA LEU A 460 -18.55 12.08 0.08
C LEU A 460 -17.43 13.14 -0.01
N ASP A 461 -17.05 13.74 1.11
CA ASP A 461 -15.91 14.66 1.17
C ASP A 461 -14.61 13.93 0.82
N THR A 462 -14.39 12.75 1.42
CA THR A 462 -13.22 11.90 1.11
C THR A 462 -13.25 11.46 -0.35
N LEU A 463 -14.42 11.02 -0.85
CA LEU A 463 -14.61 10.59 -2.23
C LEU A 463 -14.26 11.72 -3.22
N SER A 464 -14.68 12.96 -2.94
CA SER A 464 -14.33 14.12 -3.76
C SER A 464 -12.81 14.31 -3.84
N GLN A 465 -12.11 14.28 -2.70
CA GLN A 465 -10.65 14.44 -2.68
C GLN A 465 -9.95 13.32 -3.46
N VAL A 466 -10.39 12.07 -3.28
CA VAL A 466 -9.84 10.91 -4.00
C VAL A 466 -10.08 11.01 -5.49
N LEU A 467 -11.28 11.39 -5.95
CA LEU A 467 -11.57 11.52 -7.38
C LEU A 467 -10.72 12.60 -8.05
N ALA A 468 -10.55 13.76 -7.40
CA ALA A 468 -9.69 14.83 -7.90
C ALA A 468 -8.23 14.39 -7.98
N ALA A 469 -7.72 13.81 -6.90
CA ALA A 469 -6.35 13.33 -6.82
C ALA A 469 -6.06 12.24 -7.86
N VAL A 470 -6.99 11.27 -8.04
CA VAL A 470 -6.87 10.22 -9.05
C VAL A 470 -6.88 10.82 -10.45
N ALA A 471 -7.80 11.75 -10.76
CA ALA A 471 -7.86 12.37 -12.08
C ALA A 471 -6.53 13.04 -12.46
N VAL A 472 -5.96 13.84 -11.56
CA VAL A 472 -4.65 14.49 -11.78
C VAL A 472 -3.53 13.46 -11.90
N THR A 473 -3.50 12.47 -11.01
CA THR A 473 -2.47 11.41 -11.00
C THR A 473 -2.49 10.62 -12.30
N LEU A 474 -3.66 10.26 -12.84
CA LEU A 474 -3.77 9.49 -14.07
C LEU A 474 -3.39 10.32 -15.30
N VAL A 475 -3.79 11.59 -15.35
CA VAL A 475 -3.42 12.49 -16.46
C VAL A 475 -1.90 12.66 -16.51
N VAL A 476 -1.27 13.02 -15.38
CA VAL A 476 0.19 13.22 -15.32
C VAL A 476 0.92 11.89 -15.47
N GLY A 477 0.46 10.85 -14.78
CA GLY A 477 1.10 9.53 -14.76
C GLY A 477 1.08 8.84 -16.13
N PHE A 478 -0.02 8.93 -16.88
CA PHE A 478 -0.09 8.42 -18.25
C PHE A 478 0.74 9.26 -19.21
N ALA A 479 0.70 10.59 -19.10
CA ALA A 479 1.51 11.45 -19.96
C ALA A 479 3.01 11.16 -19.79
N VAL A 480 3.50 11.14 -18.54
CA VAL A 480 4.91 10.84 -18.22
C VAL A 480 5.25 9.38 -18.56
N GLY A 481 4.36 8.44 -18.25
CA GLY A 481 4.56 7.01 -18.52
C GLY A 481 4.65 6.68 -20.02
N ILE A 482 3.80 7.29 -20.84
CA ILE A 482 3.84 7.18 -22.31
C ILE A 482 5.11 7.83 -22.86
N ALA A 483 5.49 9.00 -22.35
CA ALA A 483 6.72 9.67 -22.76
C ALA A 483 7.97 8.82 -22.43
N ALA A 484 8.03 8.24 -21.23
CA ALA A 484 9.13 7.37 -20.80
C ALA A 484 9.18 6.05 -21.57
N ALA A 485 8.04 5.48 -21.95
CA ALA A 485 7.98 4.28 -22.80
C ALA A 485 8.62 4.49 -24.18
N ARG A 486 8.60 5.73 -24.68
CA ARG A 486 9.15 6.09 -26.00
C ARG A 486 10.62 6.53 -25.95
N SER A 487 11.18 6.78 -24.77
CA SER A 487 12.54 7.31 -24.64
C SER A 487 13.31 6.61 -23.52
N ASP A 488 14.29 5.79 -23.91
CA ASP A 488 15.19 5.11 -22.97
C ASP A 488 16.03 6.10 -22.16
N ARG A 489 16.26 7.31 -22.67
CA ARG A 489 16.96 8.37 -21.93
C ARG A 489 16.07 8.94 -20.83
N LEU A 490 14.80 9.21 -21.14
CA LEU A 490 13.84 9.72 -20.17
C LEU A 490 13.56 8.69 -19.08
N GLU A 491 13.37 7.41 -19.44
CA GLU A 491 13.16 6.36 -18.45
C GLU A 491 14.37 6.22 -17.50
N ARG A 492 15.59 6.21 -18.05
CA ARG A 492 16.80 6.15 -17.23
C ARG A 492 16.95 7.35 -16.29
N ALA A 493 16.56 8.54 -16.73
CA ALA A 493 16.57 9.75 -15.91
C ALA A 493 15.48 9.74 -14.82
N LEU A 494 14.28 9.24 -15.13
CA LEU A 494 13.16 9.20 -14.20
C LEU A 494 13.28 8.09 -13.15
N ARG A 495 13.89 6.94 -13.50
CA ARG A 495 13.93 5.76 -12.62
C ARG A 495 14.41 6.05 -11.20
N PRO A 496 15.55 6.75 -10.96
CA PRO A 496 15.98 7.06 -9.60
C PRO A 496 14.97 7.94 -8.83
N VAL A 497 14.35 8.89 -9.52
CA VAL A 497 13.35 9.79 -8.93
C VAL A 497 12.12 8.99 -8.51
N LEU A 498 11.57 8.16 -9.41
CA LEU A 498 10.42 7.31 -9.12
C LEU A 498 10.71 6.31 -8.00
N ASP A 499 11.92 5.72 -7.98
CA ASP A 499 12.33 4.77 -6.94
C ASP A 499 12.42 5.48 -5.56
N VAL A 500 12.92 6.71 -5.48
CA VAL A 500 12.88 7.52 -4.24
C VAL A 500 11.44 7.83 -3.84
N PHE A 501 10.62 8.36 -4.75
CA PHE A 501 9.21 8.70 -4.45
C PHE A 501 8.31 7.49 -4.13
N GLN A 502 8.76 6.26 -4.40
CA GLN A 502 8.04 5.05 -4.05
C GLN A 502 8.52 4.40 -2.74
N THR A 503 9.71 4.78 -2.26
CA THR A 503 10.34 4.14 -1.09
C THR A 503 10.31 5.01 0.16
N MET A 504 10.10 6.33 0.07
CA MET A 504 9.94 7.13 1.29
C MET A 504 8.59 6.84 1.95
N PRO A 505 8.52 6.89 3.28
CA PRO A 505 7.25 6.80 3.98
C PRO A 505 6.33 7.98 3.67
N GLN A 506 5.02 7.73 3.76
CA GLN A 506 3.98 8.70 3.43
C GLN A 506 4.08 10.02 4.24
N PHE A 507 4.47 9.95 5.52
CA PHE A 507 4.66 11.15 6.35
C PHE A 507 5.77 12.06 5.86
N VAL A 508 6.82 11.51 5.25
CA VAL A 508 7.94 12.33 4.77
C VAL A 508 7.52 13.18 3.57
N TYR A 509 6.54 12.74 2.76
CA TYR A 509 5.97 13.56 1.68
C TYR A 509 5.06 14.66 2.18
N LEU A 510 4.32 14.42 3.27
CA LEU A 510 3.34 15.38 3.77
C LEU A 510 4.01 16.70 4.23
N ILE A 511 5.18 16.62 4.86
CA ILE A 511 5.85 17.77 5.47
C ILE A 511 6.24 18.85 4.47
N PRO A 512 7.01 18.56 3.40
CA PRO A 512 7.33 19.57 2.39
C PRO A 512 6.11 20.05 1.63
N VAL A 513 5.12 19.17 1.39
CA VAL A 513 3.86 19.58 0.74
C VAL A 513 3.11 20.58 1.63
N VAL A 514 3.12 20.39 2.94
CA VAL A 514 2.42 21.28 3.87
C VAL A 514 3.18 22.58 4.06
N ALA A 515 4.52 22.52 4.11
CA ALA A 515 5.37 23.72 4.15
C ALA A 515 5.16 24.61 2.91
N LEU A 516 4.91 24.02 1.74
CA LEU A 516 4.72 24.75 0.49
C LEU A 516 3.26 25.13 0.21
N PHE A 517 2.28 24.28 0.52
CA PHE A 517 0.87 24.52 0.15
C PHE A 517 -0.01 24.94 1.34
N GLY A 518 0.54 24.96 2.56
CA GLY A 518 -0.20 25.19 3.79
C GLY A 518 -0.89 23.93 4.32
N VAL A 519 -1.78 24.13 5.29
CA VAL A 519 -2.59 23.06 5.91
C VAL A 519 -3.97 23.04 5.26
N GLY A 520 -4.47 21.86 4.85
CA GLY A 520 -5.79 21.75 4.23
C GLY A 520 -5.98 20.58 3.26
N ARG A 521 -7.14 20.59 2.58
CA ARG A 521 -7.57 19.58 1.59
C ARG A 521 -6.67 19.50 0.36
N ALA A 522 -6.29 20.65 -0.23
CA ALA A 522 -5.42 20.66 -1.41
C ALA A 522 -4.02 20.10 -1.15
N PRO A 523 -3.30 20.46 -0.06
CA PRO A 523 -2.05 19.81 0.33
C PRO A 523 -2.18 18.29 0.51
N ALA A 524 -3.25 17.80 1.15
CA ALA A 524 -3.50 16.36 1.29
C ALA A 524 -3.63 15.66 -0.07
N VAL A 525 -4.36 16.28 -1.02
CA VAL A 525 -4.48 15.79 -2.40
C VAL A 525 -3.14 15.84 -3.14
N ALA A 526 -2.36 16.90 -2.98
CA ALA A 526 -1.04 17.03 -3.59
C ALA A 526 -0.07 15.93 -3.10
N ALA A 527 -0.04 15.65 -1.80
CA ALA A 527 0.74 14.56 -1.23
C ALA A 527 0.31 13.19 -1.78
N ALA A 528 -1.01 12.97 -1.93
CA ALA A 528 -1.55 11.75 -2.52
C ALA A 528 -1.13 11.58 -4.00
N ILE A 529 -1.12 12.66 -4.77
CA ILE A 529 -0.65 12.66 -6.17
C ILE A 529 0.83 12.29 -6.21
N VAL A 530 1.68 12.97 -5.43
CA VAL A 530 3.14 12.73 -5.40
C VAL A 530 3.47 11.27 -5.06
N TYR A 531 2.73 10.68 -4.11
CA TYR A 531 2.93 9.29 -3.69
C TYR A 531 2.43 8.27 -4.72
N ALA A 532 1.30 8.52 -5.37
CA ALA A 532 0.69 7.57 -6.31
C ALA A 532 1.30 7.64 -7.72
N LEU A 533 1.87 8.79 -8.10
CA LEU A 533 2.40 9.04 -9.44
C LEU A 533 3.47 8.01 -9.89
N PRO A 534 4.47 7.64 -9.06
CA PRO A 534 5.50 6.69 -9.47
C PRO A 534 4.96 5.33 -9.92
N ALA A 535 3.96 4.81 -9.20
CA ALA A 535 3.34 3.54 -9.53
C ALA A 535 2.61 3.61 -10.88
N VAL A 536 1.82 4.66 -11.12
CA VAL A 536 1.09 4.85 -12.38
C VAL A 536 2.05 5.00 -13.56
N VAL A 537 3.11 5.81 -13.41
CA VAL A 537 4.14 5.99 -14.44
C VAL A 537 4.82 4.66 -14.76
N ARG A 538 5.27 3.92 -13.74
CA ARG A 538 6.00 2.66 -13.91
C ARG A 538 5.16 1.59 -14.59
N ILE A 539 3.91 1.38 -14.12
CA ILE A 539 3.00 0.38 -14.72
C ILE A 539 2.68 0.75 -16.16
N THR A 540 2.46 2.03 -16.45
CA THR A 540 2.18 2.51 -17.81
C THR A 540 3.37 2.29 -18.74
N THR A 541 4.57 2.67 -18.31
CA THR A 541 5.80 2.49 -19.09
C THR A 541 6.07 1.00 -19.37
N GLN A 542 5.94 0.15 -18.36
CA GLN A 542 6.12 -1.30 -18.51
C GLN A 542 5.08 -1.91 -19.44
N GLY A 543 3.80 -1.55 -19.26
CA GLY A 543 2.70 -2.07 -20.07
C GLY A 543 2.85 -1.76 -21.57
N LEU A 544 3.35 -0.56 -21.91
CA LEU A 544 3.59 -0.17 -23.30
C LEU A 544 4.82 -0.86 -23.90
N ARG A 545 5.88 -1.09 -23.10
CA ARG A 545 7.10 -1.77 -23.56
C ARG A 545 6.96 -3.29 -23.67
N GLN A 546 6.02 -3.89 -22.94
CA GLN A 546 5.74 -5.34 -22.97
C GLN A 546 4.79 -5.75 -24.10
N VAL A 547 4.34 -4.80 -24.94
CA VAL A 547 3.55 -5.11 -26.14
C VAL A 547 4.36 -6.01 -27.07
N ASP A 548 3.70 -7.00 -27.67
CA ASP A 548 4.31 -7.99 -28.56
C ASP A 548 5.15 -7.33 -29.67
N PRO A 549 6.47 -7.61 -29.72
CA PRO A 549 7.34 -7.11 -30.79
C PRO A 549 6.83 -7.43 -32.19
N ALA A 550 6.23 -8.60 -32.41
CA ALA A 550 5.73 -9.00 -33.72
C ALA A 550 4.59 -8.09 -34.20
N ALA A 551 3.71 -7.65 -33.29
CA ALA A 551 2.65 -6.69 -33.61
C ALA A 551 3.24 -5.32 -33.98
N LEU A 552 4.33 -4.92 -33.34
CA LEU A 552 5.03 -3.66 -33.64
C LEU A 552 5.75 -3.73 -35.00
N GLU A 553 6.46 -4.80 -35.30
CA GLU A 553 7.12 -5.02 -36.59
C GLU A 553 6.13 -5.10 -37.76
N SER A 554 5.00 -5.80 -37.55
CA SER A 554 3.91 -5.87 -38.52
C SER A 554 3.34 -4.48 -38.81
N SER A 555 3.07 -3.69 -37.77
CA SER A 555 2.57 -2.31 -37.94
C SER A 555 3.56 -1.40 -38.68
N SER A 556 4.86 -1.55 -38.41
CA SER A 556 5.91 -0.79 -39.09
C SER A 556 6.01 -1.19 -40.57
N SER A 557 5.86 -2.48 -40.89
CA SER A 557 5.87 -3.00 -42.26
C SER A 557 4.69 -2.50 -43.09
N LEU A 558 3.58 -2.17 -42.43
CA LEU A 558 2.39 -1.54 -43.04
C LEU A 558 2.51 -0.01 -43.15
N GLY A 559 3.67 0.57 -42.83
CA GLY A 559 3.92 2.01 -42.95
C GLY A 559 3.29 2.86 -41.83
N ALA A 560 2.93 2.25 -40.69
CA ALA A 560 2.36 3.00 -39.57
C ALA A 560 3.41 3.95 -38.95
N THR A 561 3.05 5.23 -38.85
CA THR A 561 3.84 6.22 -38.10
C THR A 561 3.87 5.89 -36.61
N SER A 562 4.85 6.39 -35.86
CA SER A 562 4.96 6.13 -34.41
C SER A 562 3.70 6.55 -33.63
N TRP A 563 2.98 7.58 -34.08
CA TRP A 563 1.73 8.00 -33.46
C TRP A 563 0.57 7.04 -33.78
N GLN A 564 0.50 6.55 -35.02
CA GLN A 564 -0.47 5.51 -35.40
C GLN A 564 -0.18 4.21 -34.64
N GLN A 565 1.08 3.80 -34.55
CA GLN A 565 1.50 2.63 -33.78
C GLN A 565 1.13 2.76 -32.30
N LEU A 566 1.37 3.91 -31.68
CA LEU A 566 0.97 4.15 -30.30
C LEU A 566 -0.56 4.05 -30.13
N LYS A 567 -1.31 4.79 -30.94
CA LYS A 567 -2.77 4.92 -30.77
C LYS A 567 -3.54 3.65 -31.17
N GLN A 568 -3.09 2.94 -32.20
CA GLN A 568 -3.83 1.84 -32.81
C GLN A 568 -3.30 0.46 -32.42
N VAL A 569 -2.05 0.35 -31.94
CA VAL A 569 -1.44 -0.94 -31.58
C VAL A 569 -1.07 -0.98 -30.09
N GLN A 570 -0.19 -0.08 -29.64
CA GLN A 570 0.33 -0.14 -28.27
C GLN A 570 -0.74 0.14 -27.21
N LEU A 571 -1.49 1.25 -27.31
CA LEU A 571 -2.52 1.60 -26.31
C LEU A 571 -3.63 0.53 -26.21
N PRO A 572 -4.16 -0.03 -27.32
CA PRO A 572 -5.13 -1.11 -27.26
C PRO A 572 -4.57 -2.39 -26.62
N LEU A 573 -3.34 -2.81 -26.97
CA LEU A 573 -2.71 -4.02 -26.43
C LEU A 573 -2.26 -3.85 -24.97
N ALA A 574 -1.85 -2.64 -24.58
CA ALA A 574 -1.46 -2.31 -23.20
C ALA A 574 -2.65 -2.01 -22.28
N ARG A 575 -3.90 -2.06 -22.77
CA ARG A 575 -5.11 -1.75 -22.00
C ARG A 575 -5.20 -2.45 -20.63
N PRO A 576 -4.86 -3.75 -20.49
CA PRO A 576 -4.87 -4.41 -19.17
C PRO A 576 -3.92 -3.75 -18.18
N ALA A 577 -2.71 -3.39 -18.62
CA ALA A 577 -1.73 -2.69 -17.79
C ALA A 577 -2.19 -1.26 -17.44
N LEU A 578 -2.82 -0.55 -18.38
CA LEU A 578 -3.38 0.78 -18.10
C LEU A 578 -4.53 0.71 -17.07
N LEU A 579 -5.40 -0.30 -17.14
CA LEU A 579 -6.44 -0.51 -16.13
C LEU A 579 -5.86 -0.87 -14.76
N LEU A 580 -4.79 -1.66 -14.73
CA LEU A 580 -4.03 -1.93 -13.51
C LEU A 580 -3.43 -0.64 -12.93
N ALA A 581 -2.89 0.23 -13.77
CA ALA A 581 -2.36 1.53 -13.35
C ALA A 581 -3.47 2.44 -12.77
N VAL A 582 -4.67 2.45 -13.35
CA VAL A 582 -5.84 3.15 -12.79
C VAL A 582 -6.15 2.64 -11.39
N ASN A 583 -6.28 1.34 -11.24
CA ASN A 583 -6.61 0.73 -9.95
C ASN A 583 -5.53 1.01 -8.89
N GLN A 584 -4.26 0.83 -9.26
CA GLN A 584 -3.16 1.08 -8.33
C GLN A 584 -3.08 2.55 -7.92
N GLY A 585 -3.25 3.47 -8.88
CA GLY A 585 -3.31 4.90 -8.61
C GLY A 585 -4.45 5.22 -7.63
N LEU A 586 -5.62 4.64 -7.83
CA LEU A 586 -6.78 4.83 -6.95
C LEU A 586 -6.53 4.33 -5.52
N VAL A 587 -6.01 3.12 -5.37
CA VAL A 587 -5.75 2.52 -4.04
C VAL A 587 -4.69 3.34 -3.28
N LEU A 588 -3.62 3.75 -3.96
CA LEU A 588 -2.55 4.56 -3.33
C LEU A 588 -3.04 5.96 -2.98
N VAL A 589 -3.83 6.59 -3.84
CA VAL A 589 -4.43 7.90 -3.55
C VAL A 589 -5.36 7.80 -2.33
N LEU A 590 -6.27 6.83 -2.30
CA LEU A 590 -7.18 6.64 -1.16
C LEU A 590 -6.39 6.45 0.14
N ALA A 591 -5.34 5.62 0.12
CA ALA A 591 -4.50 5.39 1.28
C ALA A 591 -3.87 6.68 1.82
N VAL A 592 -3.37 7.56 0.95
CA VAL A 592 -2.71 8.81 1.38
C VAL A 592 -3.70 9.92 1.75
N VAL A 593 -4.83 10.03 1.06
CA VAL A 593 -5.87 11.03 1.40
C VAL A 593 -6.34 10.84 2.85
N VAL A 594 -6.43 9.58 3.31
CA VAL A 594 -6.76 9.26 4.71
C VAL A 594 -5.70 9.80 5.68
N ILE A 595 -4.41 9.63 5.36
CA ILE A 595 -3.30 10.16 6.17
C ILE A 595 -3.28 11.70 6.11
N GLY A 596 -3.70 12.29 4.99
CA GLY A 596 -3.87 13.74 4.83
C GLY A 596 -4.80 14.37 5.86
N GLY A 597 -5.65 13.57 6.54
CA GLY A 597 -6.41 14.01 7.72
C GLY A 597 -5.52 14.60 8.83
N LEU A 598 -4.29 14.11 9.00
CA LEU A 598 -3.30 14.65 9.95
C LEU A 598 -2.88 16.09 9.65
N VAL A 599 -3.05 16.54 8.41
CA VAL A 599 -2.63 17.88 7.99
C VAL A 599 -3.78 18.71 7.44
N GLY A 600 -4.95 18.53 8.04
CA GLY A 600 -6.13 19.35 7.74
C GLY A 600 -6.86 18.96 6.45
N GLY A 601 -6.61 17.76 5.92
CA GLY A 601 -7.42 17.19 4.83
C GLY A 601 -8.89 16.94 5.22
N GLY A 602 -9.18 16.85 6.52
CA GLY A 602 -10.54 16.65 7.03
C GLY A 602 -11.13 15.28 6.66
N ALA A 603 -12.47 15.20 6.66
CA ALA A 603 -13.24 14.03 6.24
C ALA A 603 -12.91 12.75 7.04
N LEU A 604 -13.11 11.56 6.45
CA LEU A 604 -12.90 10.28 7.16
C LEU A 604 -11.46 10.12 7.67
N GLY A 605 -10.48 10.67 6.95
CA GLY A 605 -9.08 10.61 7.37
C GLY A 605 -8.85 11.29 8.72
N TYR A 606 -9.46 12.45 8.92
CA TYR A 606 -9.44 13.16 10.20
C TYR A 606 -10.09 12.33 11.30
N ASP A 607 -11.28 11.76 11.06
CA ASP A 607 -12.02 10.99 12.05
C ASP A 607 -11.25 9.77 12.57
N VAL A 608 -10.55 9.04 11.67
CA VAL A 608 -9.74 7.89 12.10
C VAL A 608 -8.55 8.33 12.98
N VAL A 609 -7.88 9.41 12.59
CA VAL A 609 -6.74 9.95 13.32
C VAL A 609 -7.18 10.52 14.67
N PHE A 610 -8.29 11.25 14.69
CA PHE A 610 -8.88 11.81 15.90
C PHE A 610 -9.29 10.70 16.87
N GLY A 611 -9.96 9.65 16.37
CA GLY A 611 -10.32 8.49 17.17
C GLY A 611 -9.11 7.82 17.79
N LEU A 612 -8.00 7.67 17.06
CA LEU A 612 -6.76 7.15 17.63
C LEU A 612 -6.17 8.08 18.70
N ALA A 613 -6.10 9.39 18.42
CA ALA A 613 -5.49 10.37 19.31
C ALA A 613 -6.27 10.55 20.63
N GLN A 614 -7.60 10.43 20.58
CA GLN A 614 -8.49 10.53 21.75
C GLN A 614 -8.77 9.18 22.43
N GLY A 615 -8.35 8.06 21.82
CA GLY A 615 -8.73 6.73 22.29
C GLY A 615 -10.20 6.38 22.06
N ASP A 616 -10.89 7.08 21.15
CA ASP A 616 -12.30 6.85 20.80
C ASP A 616 -12.42 5.76 19.72
N LEU A 617 -12.66 4.52 20.18
CA LEU A 617 -12.84 3.35 19.34
C LEU A 617 -13.97 3.51 18.33
N ALA A 618 -15.07 4.15 18.73
CA ALA A 618 -16.26 4.29 17.90
C ALA A 618 -15.95 5.15 16.68
N THR A 619 -15.45 6.37 16.88
CA THR A 619 -15.10 7.26 15.77
C THR A 619 -14.06 6.63 14.86
N GLY A 620 -12.99 6.06 15.45
CA GLY A 620 -11.89 5.47 14.69
C GLY A 620 -12.30 4.28 13.81
N LEU A 621 -13.06 3.33 14.36
CA LEU A 621 -13.44 2.11 13.67
C LEU A 621 -14.57 2.33 12.66
N VAL A 622 -15.55 3.20 12.99
CA VAL A 622 -16.63 3.56 12.05
C VAL A 622 -16.07 4.27 10.83
N ALA A 623 -15.19 5.26 11.01
CA ALA A 623 -14.54 5.93 9.90
C ALA A 623 -13.61 4.98 9.11
N GLY A 624 -12.87 4.11 9.79
CA GLY A 624 -12.06 3.07 9.16
C GLY A 624 -12.86 2.09 8.30
N GLY A 625 -14.01 1.63 8.83
CA GLY A 625 -14.95 0.78 8.09
C GLY A 625 -15.55 1.48 6.88
N ALA A 626 -15.87 2.78 6.99
CA ALA A 626 -16.35 3.58 5.86
C ALA A 626 -15.28 3.76 4.77
N ILE A 627 -14.01 3.95 5.14
CA ILE A 627 -12.90 4.02 4.17
C ILE A 627 -12.74 2.68 3.43
N VAL A 628 -12.86 1.54 4.11
CA VAL A 628 -12.85 0.22 3.46
C VAL A 628 -14.01 0.09 2.49
N CYS A 629 -15.20 0.53 2.88
CA CYS A 629 -16.37 0.52 2.01
C CYS A 629 -16.18 1.42 0.79
N LEU A 630 -15.58 2.61 0.95
CA LEU A 630 -15.21 3.48 -0.18
C LEU A 630 -14.20 2.80 -1.09
N GLY A 631 -13.15 2.21 -0.54
CA GLY A 631 -12.14 1.47 -1.31
C GLY A 631 -12.73 0.31 -2.10
N LEU A 632 -13.60 -0.49 -1.46
CA LEU A 632 -14.33 -1.58 -2.12
C LEU A 632 -15.27 -1.05 -3.22
N MET A 633 -15.99 0.04 -2.97
CA MET A 633 -16.86 0.65 -3.97
C MET A 633 -16.05 1.11 -5.19
N LEU A 634 -14.95 1.84 -4.96
CA LEU A 634 -14.09 2.34 -6.02
C LEU A 634 -13.38 1.23 -6.81
N ASP A 635 -12.93 0.17 -6.13
CA ASP A 635 -12.37 -1.04 -6.76
C ASP A 635 -13.37 -1.67 -7.74
N ARG A 636 -14.63 -1.84 -7.29
CA ARG A 636 -15.69 -2.45 -8.11
C ARG A 636 -16.16 -1.57 -9.25
N VAL A 637 -16.03 -0.25 -9.11
CA VAL A 637 -16.35 0.73 -10.17
C VAL A 637 -15.20 0.88 -11.18
N THR A 638 -13.97 0.49 -10.85
CA THR A 638 -12.82 0.66 -11.77
C THR A 638 -12.36 -0.62 -12.44
N GLN A 639 -12.55 -1.80 -11.82
CA GLN A 639 -12.04 -3.06 -12.37
C GLN A 639 -13.10 -3.87 -13.15
N PRO A 640 -12.78 -4.33 -14.37
CA PRO A 640 -13.60 -5.34 -15.05
C PRO A 640 -13.54 -6.67 -14.30
N THR A 641 -14.68 -7.34 -14.13
CA THR A 641 -14.66 -8.72 -13.62
C THR A 641 -14.00 -9.62 -14.67
N GLU A 642 -12.81 -10.15 -14.37
CA GLU A 642 -12.23 -11.21 -15.19
C GLU A 642 -13.18 -12.40 -15.19
N ARG A 643 -13.86 -12.61 -16.32
CA ARG A 643 -14.55 -13.88 -16.55
C ARG A 643 -13.45 -14.92 -16.66
N ARG A 644 -13.37 -15.83 -15.68
CA ARG A 644 -12.65 -17.10 -15.84
C ARG A 644 -12.88 -17.59 -17.26
N ALA A 645 -11.82 -17.56 -18.08
CA ALA A 645 -11.84 -18.24 -19.36
C ALA A 645 -12.25 -19.68 -19.03
N LYS A 646 -13.40 -20.13 -19.55
CA LYS A 646 -13.75 -21.53 -19.46
C LYS A 646 -12.59 -22.26 -20.14
N LYS A 647 -11.81 -23.02 -19.36
CA LYS A 647 -10.95 -24.08 -19.91
C LYS A 647 -11.89 -25.00 -20.69
N GLY A 648 -11.76 -24.98 -22.01
CA GLY A 648 -12.66 -25.66 -22.93
C GLY A 648 -12.51 -25.14 -24.35
N ALA A 649 -11.37 -25.46 -24.96
CA ALA A 649 -11.26 -25.85 -26.35
C ALA A 649 -10.26 -27.01 -26.39
#